data_AF-A0A371FX30-F1
#
_entry.id   AF-A0A371FX30-F1
#
_cell.length_a   1.000
_cell.length_b   1.000
_cell.length_c   1.000
_cell.angle_alpha   90.00
_cell.angle_beta   90.00
_cell.angle_gamma   90.00
#
_symmetry.space_group_name_H-M   'P 1'
#
loop_
_entity.id
_entity.type
_entity.pdbx_description
1 polymer ?
#
loop_
_entity_poly.entity_id
_entity_poly.type
_entity_poly.pdbx_seq_one_letter_code
_entity_poly.pdbx_strand_id
1 'polypeptide(L)'
;MSLLAKLRCVTIDVTGTLMAYKGELGDYYCMAAKAVGLPCPDYKRVHEGFKLAYKDMAKKYPCFGYAAKMPNIVWWKTCVQDSFVRAGYDYDEETFEKIFRRIYASFGSSAPYTVFPDSQPFLRWLRGEGLKVGIVSNAEYRYQDVILPALGLNEGSEWDFGVFSGLEGIEKPDPKIYKIALERAGNIAPEETLHIGDSMRKDYEPAKSLGMHALLVDRFKTPDAVEWRKSGAVVLPDLLAAREWLSSDKEKGEAEPERGYWRWSKQDFLPEESFQSWNNYLCALSQTRLRFKDRLLSRSDDAIETEVVTKQSEHNMKRCLNWWDLIWFGFGAVIGAGIFVLTGQEAHDSAGPAIVLSYVASGFSAMLSVFCYTEFAVEVPSAGGSFAYLRVELGDFVAFLTAGNILLESVIGSAAVARSWTSYFTNLLNLPKNSLRIKTNLKEGYNLLDPIASGVLVISAVITMISTRKTSLLNWIASAVNTAVIIFVIVAGFAHADTSNLKPFLPFGAKGVFQAAAILYFAYGGFDSIATMAEETKNPSRDIPIGLVGSMSMITVIYCLMALSLSMLQKYTEIDTGAAFSVAFQNVGMKWAKYVVAFGALKGMTTVLLVARLSQARYITHIARCHMIPPWFALVHPKTGTPINATLLITIASAIVGFFTGLDVLSSLISVSTLFVFMMISVALLVRRYYVRGVTPRESLLKLVMFLVLIVASSMGISAYWGLRPNGWIGYTVTVPLWFLATLGMSLFLTQQRVPKVWGVPLVPWLPSLSIATNVFLMGSLEYQAFIRFGVCTFIMLIYYFLFGLHATYDMAHHQEKLHSYVDHIDTIKNAGP
;
A
#
# COMPACT_ATOMS: atom_id res chain seq x y z
N MET A 1 10.05 39.31 10.26
CA MET A 1 9.16 39.57 11.42
C MET A 1 8.12 38.47 11.42
N SER A 2 8.34 37.47 12.27
CA SER A 2 7.40 36.38 12.54
C SER A 2 6.01 36.93 12.83
N LEU A 3 4.98 36.17 12.45
CA LEU A 3 3.60 36.54 12.77
C LEU A 3 3.42 36.76 14.28
N LEU A 4 4.09 35.93 15.08
CA LEU A 4 4.10 36.02 16.54
C LEU A 4 4.49 37.42 17.05
N ALA A 5 5.47 38.07 16.42
CA ALA A 5 5.93 39.41 16.82
C ALA A 5 4.89 40.52 16.57
N LYS A 6 3.85 40.26 15.78
CA LYS A 6 2.76 41.20 15.48
C LYS A 6 1.51 40.95 16.31
N LEU A 7 1.46 39.81 17.02
CA LEU A 7 0.30 39.45 17.82
C LEU A 7 0.43 40.04 19.23
N ARG A 8 -0.70 40.40 19.80
CA ARG A 8 -0.85 40.80 21.21
C ARG A 8 -1.82 39.89 21.95
N CYS A 9 -2.67 39.15 21.23
CA CYS A 9 -3.61 38.21 21.79
C CYS A 9 -3.79 36.96 20.92
N VAL A 10 -3.99 35.81 21.56
CA VAL A 10 -4.42 34.56 20.92
C VAL A 10 -5.65 34.04 21.63
N THR A 11 -6.71 33.77 20.88
CA THR A 11 -7.96 33.18 21.39
C THR A 11 -8.11 31.76 20.87
N ILE A 12 -8.58 30.84 21.69
CA ILE A 12 -8.56 29.40 21.37
C ILE A 12 -9.91 28.76 21.71
N ASP A 13 -10.41 27.89 20.83
CA ASP A 13 -11.57 27.04 21.13
C ASP A 13 -11.20 25.90 22.09
N VAL A 14 -12.18 25.36 22.80
CA VAL A 14 -11.96 24.29 23.78
C VAL A 14 -12.13 22.90 23.19
N THR A 15 -13.30 22.59 22.60
CA THR A 15 -13.70 21.20 22.33
C THR A 15 -13.32 20.84 20.90
N GLY A 16 -12.40 19.89 20.73
CA GLY A 16 -11.80 19.56 19.45
C GLY A 16 -10.44 20.23 19.23
N THR A 17 -10.13 21.27 20.02
CA THR A 17 -8.87 22.02 19.96
C THR A 17 -7.97 21.78 21.18
N LEU A 18 -8.47 22.03 22.41
CA LEU A 18 -7.72 21.83 23.67
C LEU A 18 -8.04 20.49 24.35
N MET A 19 -9.26 20.00 24.18
CA MET A 19 -9.71 18.74 24.78
C MET A 19 -10.69 17.97 23.89
N ALA A 20 -10.87 16.69 24.19
CA ALA A 20 -11.81 15.80 23.51
C ALA A 20 -12.60 14.95 24.51
N TYR A 21 -13.66 14.30 24.03
CA TYR A 21 -14.39 13.31 24.81
C TYR A 21 -13.64 11.96 24.84
N LYS A 22 -13.64 11.29 26.00
CA LYS A 22 -13.16 9.91 26.14
C LYS A 22 -14.24 8.96 25.59
N GLY A 23 -14.22 8.69 24.28
CA GLY A 23 -15.19 7.81 23.62
C GLY A 23 -16.43 8.53 23.07
N GLU A 24 -17.46 7.78 22.71
CA GLU A 24 -18.68 8.35 22.13
C GLU A 24 -19.63 8.84 23.22
N LEU A 25 -20.33 9.95 22.98
CA LEU A 25 -21.31 10.49 23.94
C LEU A 25 -22.41 9.48 24.31
N GLY A 26 -22.77 8.59 23.38
CA GLY A 26 -23.76 7.53 23.61
C GLY A 26 -23.34 6.53 24.71
N ASP A 27 -22.03 6.33 24.90
CA ASP A 27 -21.50 5.42 25.91
C ASP A 27 -21.89 5.86 27.32
N TYR A 28 -21.75 7.16 27.61
CA TYR A 28 -22.08 7.73 28.92
C TYR A 28 -23.58 7.63 29.24
N TYR A 29 -24.43 7.82 28.22
CA TYR A 29 -25.88 7.73 28.35
C TYR A 29 -26.28 6.27 28.62
N CYS A 30 -25.68 5.34 27.91
CA CYS A 30 -25.92 3.91 28.12
C CYS A 30 -25.38 3.37 29.44
N MET A 31 -24.21 3.82 29.88
CA MET A 31 -23.66 3.46 31.18
C MET A 31 -24.57 3.96 32.31
N ALA A 32 -25.10 5.18 32.19
CA ALA A 32 -26.05 5.71 33.16
C ALA A 32 -27.35 4.92 33.22
N ALA A 33 -27.92 4.53 32.07
CA ALA A 33 -29.13 3.69 32.01
C ALA A 33 -28.91 2.28 32.58
N LYS A 34 -27.80 1.62 32.21
CA LYS A 34 -27.43 0.29 32.72
C LYS A 34 -27.23 0.27 34.23
N ALA A 35 -26.66 1.34 34.78
CA ALA A 35 -26.40 1.43 36.21
C ALA A 35 -27.66 1.60 37.07
N VAL A 36 -28.83 1.82 36.46
CA VAL A 36 -30.16 1.82 37.10
C VAL A 36 -30.92 0.51 36.77
N GLY A 37 -30.26 -0.47 36.15
CA GLY A 37 -30.82 -1.80 35.85
C GLY A 37 -31.66 -1.87 34.58
N LEU A 38 -31.62 -0.83 33.72
CA LEU A 38 -32.39 -0.78 32.49
C LEU A 38 -31.58 -1.17 31.24
N PRO A 39 -32.23 -1.79 30.23
CA PRO A 39 -31.59 -2.08 28.96
C PRO A 39 -31.28 -0.77 28.22
N CYS A 40 -30.01 -0.54 27.86
CA CYS A 40 -29.69 0.59 26.98
C CYS A 40 -30.04 0.25 25.52
N PRO A 41 -30.59 1.20 24.74
CA PRO A 41 -30.48 1.21 23.29
C PRO A 41 -29.07 0.89 22.78
N ASP A 42 -28.99 0.46 21.53
CA ASP A 42 -27.74 0.44 20.77
C ASP A 42 -27.01 1.78 20.89
N TYR A 43 -25.74 1.74 21.29
CA TYR A 43 -24.89 2.90 21.58
C TYR A 43 -24.92 3.96 20.46
N LYS A 44 -24.91 3.49 19.21
CA LYS A 44 -24.97 4.35 18.01
C LYS A 44 -26.30 5.08 17.88
N ARG A 45 -27.42 4.43 18.21
CA ARG A 45 -28.76 5.05 18.14
C ARG A 45 -28.90 6.18 19.14
N VAL A 46 -28.36 6.03 20.35
CA VAL A 46 -28.35 7.10 21.36
C VAL A 46 -27.49 8.27 20.93
N HIS A 47 -26.31 7.99 20.37
CA HIS A 47 -25.43 9.02 19.87
C HIS A 47 -26.07 9.86 18.74
N GLU A 48 -26.74 9.20 17.79
CA GLU A 48 -27.49 9.90 16.73
C GLU A 48 -28.72 10.64 17.27
N GLY A 49 -29.45 10.03 18.23
CA GLY A 49 -30.55 10.68 18.94
C GLY A 49 -30.11 11.97 19.62
N PHE A 50 -28.96 11.97 20.29
CA PHE A 50 -28.35 13.14 20.89
C PHE A 50 -28.01 14.23 19.88
N LYS A 51 -27.39 13.89 18.74
CA LYS A 51 -27.07 14.89 17.70
C LYS A 51 -28.31 15.63 17.23
N LEU A 52 -29.41 14.91 17.02
CA LEU A 52 -30.69 15.48 16.59
C LEU A 52 -31.32 16.34 17.70
N ALA A 53 -31.40 15.82 18.93
CA ALA A 53 -31.97 16.54 20.07
C ALA A 53 -31.19 17.82 20.38
N TYR A 54 -29.85 17.75 20.38
CA TYR A 54 -28.97 18.91 20.59
C TYR A 54 -29.18 19.97 19.50
N LYS A 55 -29.27 19.56 18.24
CA LYS A 55 -29.51 20.48 17.12
C LYS A 55 -30.85 21.22 17.25
N ASP A 56 -31.91 20.52 17.64
CA ASP A 56 -33.23 21.11 17.82
C ASP A 56 -33.27 22.04 19.04
N MET A 57 -32.67 21.62 20.16
CA MET A 57 -32.55 22.44 21.36
C MET A 57 -31.71 23.70 21.13
N ALA A 58 -30.58 23.60 20.43
CA ALA A 58 -29.74 24.74 20.08
C ALA A 58 -30.46 25.72 19.14
N LYS A 59 -31.33 25.22 18.26
CA LYS A 59 -32.14 26.07 17.38
C LYS A 59 -33.27 26.78 18.14
N LYS A 60 -33.95 26.09 19.05
CA LYS A 60 -35.12 26.60 19.78
C LYS A 60 -34.73 27.50 20.96
N TYR A 61 -33.65 27.13 21.65
CA TYR A 61 -33.13 27.78 22.84
C TYR A 61 -31.60 27.92 22.69
N PRO A 62 -31.12 28.85 21.83
CA PRO A 62 -29.70 29.06 21.59
C PRO A 62 -28.96 29.49 22.86
N CYS A 63 -27.64 29.35 22.87
CA CYS A 63 -26.80 29.71 24.02
C CYS A 63 -27.28 29.06 25.33
N PHE A 64 -27.68 27.78 25.24
CA PHE A 64 -28.18 26.98 26.36
C PHE A 64 -29.39 27.60 27.08
N GLY A 65 -30.22 28.34 26.35
CA GLY A 65 -31.46 28.93 26.87
C GLY A 65 -31.30 30.33 27.50
N TYR A 66 -30.18 31.00 27.25
CA TYR A 66 -29.89 32.34 27.78
C TYR A 66 -31.02 33.36 27.53
N ALA A 67 -31.43 33.53 26.26
CA ALA A 67 -32.47 34.49 25.89
C ALA A 67 -33.85 34.17 26.51
N ALA A 68 -34.12 32.88 26.75
CA ALA A 68 -35.35 32.41 27.36
C ALA A 68 -35.30 32.41 28.90
N LYS A 69 -34.18 32.82 29.52
CA LYS A 69 -33.90 32.70 30.96
C LYS A 69 -34.14 31.28 31.49
N MET A 70 -33.93 30.27 30.64
CA MET A 70 -34.09 28.87 30.99
C MET A 70 -32.87 28.41 31.80
N PRO A 71 -33.05 27.72 32.95
CA PRO A 71 -31.92 27.15 33.66
C PRO A 71 -31.19 26.10 32.82
N ASN A 72 -29.86 26.13 32.79
CA ASN A 72 -29.03 25.18 32.02
C ASN A 72 -29.38 23.70 32.32
N ILE A 73 -29.65 23.38 33.58
CA ILE A 73 -30.07 22.03 33.97
C ILE A 73 -31.38 21.60 33.30
N VAL A 74 -32.32 22.51 33.09
CA VAL A 74 -33.59 22.24 32.40
C VAL A 74 -33.36 22.06 30.90
N TRP A 75 -32.47 22.88 30.32
CA TRP A 75 -32.06 22.74 28.92
C TRP A 75 -31.45 21.36 28.65
N TRP A 76 -30.48 20.95 29.47
CA TRP A 76 -29.85 19.64 29.35
C TRP A 76 -30.80 18.49 29.71
N LYS A 77 -31.67 18.64 30.71
CA LYS A 77 -32.69 17.62 31.03
C LYS A 77 -33.58 17.34 29.83
N THR A 78 -34.06 18.38 29.19
CA THR A 78 -34.90 18.27 27.98
C THR A 78 -34.14 17.63 26.83
N CYS A 79 -32.89 18.04 26.59
CA CYS A 79 -32.03 17.48 25.54
C CYS A 79 -31.76 15.98 25.76
N VAL A 80 -31.41 15.58 26.99
CA VAL A 80 -31.16 14.18 27.35
C VAL A 80 -32.42 13.33 27.21
N GLN A 81 -33.58 13.85 27.61
CA GLN A 81 -34.86 13.15 27.47
C GLN A 81 -35.18 12.89 25.99
N ASP A 82 -35.13 13.93 25.16
CA ASP A 82 -35.40 13.84 23.73
C ASP A 82 -34.39 12.91 23.02
N SER A 83 -33.15 12.86 23.50
CA SER A 83 -32.14 11.92 23.00
C SER A 83 -32.57 10.45 23.18
N PHE A 84 -33.11 10.09 24.35
CA PHE A 84 -33.61 8.72 24.59
C PHE A 84 -34.89 8.42 23.81
N VAL A 85 -35.83 9.38 23.75
CA VAL A 85 -37.07 9.23 22.99
C VAL A 85 -36.78 8.99 21.51
N ARG A 86 -35.86 9.75 20.92
CA ARG A 86 -35.41 9.54 19.53
C ARG A 86 -34.64 8.25 19.32
N ALA A 87 -33.94 7.77 20.35
CA ALA A 87 -33.35 6.44 20.34
C ALA A 87 -34.39 5.31 20.46
N GLY A 88 -35.67 5.63 20.68
CA GLY A 88 -36.78 4.69 20.77
C GLY A 88 -37.06 4.19 22.19
N TYR A 89 -36.63 4.92 23.22
CA TYR A 89 -36.79 4.56 24.62
C TYR A 89 -37.45 5.71 25.37
N ASP A 90 -38.62 5.43 25.93
CA ASP A 90 -39.36 6.36 26.77
C ASP A 90 -39.38 5.80 28.20
N TYR A 91 -38.66 6.47 29.11
CA TYR A 91 -38.55 6.06 30.50
C TYR A 91 -39.57 6.85 31.34
N ASP A 92 -40.12 6.22 32.38
CA ASP A 92 -40.94 6.93 33.35
C ASP A 92 -40.14 8.06 34.04
N GLU A 93 -40.84 9.08 34.53
CA GLU A 93 -40.22 10.30 35.04
C GLU A 93 -39.26 10.06 36.23
N GLU A 94 -39.60 9.13 37.13
CA GLU A 94 -38.77 8.82 38.30
C GLU A 94 -37.46 8.15 37.88
N THR A 95 -37.54 7.20 36.96
CA THR A 95 -36.36 6.50 36.45
C THR A 95 -35.50 7.39 35.57
N PHE A 96 -36.11 8.20 34.70
CA PHE A 96 -35.40 9.18 33.90
C PHE A 96 -34.63 10.18 34.77
N GLU A 97 -35.23 10.66 35.86
CA GLU A 97 -34.57 11.58 36.80
C GLU A 97 -33.29 10.96 37.41
N LYS A 98 -33.31 9.68 37.77
CA LYS A 98 -32.11 8.96 38.28
C LYS A 98 -31.01 8.87 37.22
N ILE A 99 -31.37 8.58 35.96
CA ILE A 99 -30.44 8.51 34.84
C ILE A 99 -29.87 9.89 34.53
N PHE A 100 -30.73 10.91 34.42
CA PHE A 100 -30.34 12.28 34.11
C PHE A 100 -29.37 12.83 35.16
N ARG A 101 -29.62 12.62 36.46
CA ARG A 101 -28.71 13.06 37.52
C ARG A 101 -27.30 12.48 37.35
N ARG A 102 -27.19 11.20 36.99
CA ARG A 102 -25.89 10.55 36.72
C ARG A 102 -25.20 11.15 35.50
N ILE A 103 -25.92 11.33 34.40
CA ILE A 103 -25.38 11.95 33.17
C ILE A 103 -24.93 13.37 33.46
N TYR A 104 -25.79 14.19 34.06
CA TYR A 104 -25.54 15.60 34.34
C TYR A 104 -24.37 15.81 35.31
N ALA A 105 -24.21 14.93 36.30
CA ALA A 105 -23.05 14.92 37.20
C ALA A 105 -21.76 14.50 36.47
N SER A 106 -21.81 13.47 35.62
CA SER A 106 -20.66 13.01 34.84
C SER A 106 -20.12 14.12 33.93
N PHE A 107 -20.99 14.76 33.14
CA PHE A 107 -20.61 15.87 32.25
C PHE A 107 -20.32 17.18 32.99
N GLY A 108 -20.65 17.27 34.28
CA GLY A 108 -20.22 18.35 35.16
C GLY A 108 -18.85 18.14 35.82
N SER A 109 -18.11 17.11 35.43
CA SER A 109 -16.81 16.73 35.99
C SER A 109 -15.76 16.56 34.88
N SER A 110 -14.51 16.26 35.25
CA SER A 110 -13.45 15.91 34.28
C SER A 110 -13.59 14.49 33.71
N ALA A 111 -14.53 13.68 34.20
CA ALA A 111 -14.64 12.26 33.85
C ALA A 111 -14.75 11.99 32.33
N PRO A 112 -15.63 12.66 31.57
CA PRO A 112 -15.82 12.36 30.15
C PRO A 112 -14.81 13.08 29.24
N TYR A 113 -13.93 13.92 29.79
CA TYR A 113 -13.02 14.76 29.02
C TYR A 113 -11.58 14.29 29.15
N THR A 114 -10.80 14.48 28.10
CA THR A 114 -9.35 14.32 28.09
C THR A 114 -8.70 15.54 27.44
N VAL A 115 -7.71 16.12 28.09
CA VAL A 115 -6.90 17.21 27.52
C VAL A 115 -5.86 16.62 26.58
N PHE A 116 -5.62 17.28 25.45
CA PHE A 116 -4.52 16.85 24.58
C PHE A 116 -3.17 17.20 25.22
N PRO A 117 -2.15 16.33 25.14
CA PRO A 117 -0.87 16.54 25.85
C PRO A 117 -0.16 17.87 25.52
N ASP A 118 -0.37 18.38 24.30
CA ASP A 118 0.21 19.63 23.79
C ASP A 118 -0.54 20.89 24.25
N SER A 119 -1.73 20.77 24.83
CA SER A 119 -2.61 21.92 25.11
C SER A 119 -2.11 22.80 26.27
N GLN A 120 -1.80 22.22 27.43
CA GLN A 120 -1.25 22.98 28.56
C GLN A 120 0.12 23.62 28.22
N PRO A 121 1.09 22.89 27.64
CA PRO A 121 2.38 23.47 27.24
C PRO A 121 2.23 24.61 26.23
N PHE A 122 1.32 24.48 25.27
CA PHE A 122 1.08 25.51 24.25
C PHE A 122 0.54 26.81 24.86
N LEU A 123 -0.47 26.71 25.73
CA LEU A 123 -1.07 27.86 26.41
C LEU A 123 -0.06 28.60 27.30
N ARG A 124 0.72 27.86 28.08
CA ARG A 124 1.80 28.44 28.92
C ARG A 124 2.89 29.08 28.08
N TRP A 125 3.24 28.48 26.95
CA TRP A 125 4.21 29.06 26.02
C TRP A 125 3.73 30.41 25.47
N LEU A 126 2.48 30.51 24.98
CA LEU A 126 1.92 31.78 24.50
C LEU A 126 2.01 32.89 25.54
N ARG A 127 1.68 32.58 26.80
CA ARG A 127 1.80 33.55 27.91
C ARG A 127 3.26 33.90 28.21
N GLY A 128 4.16 32.93 28.12
CA GLY A 128 5.61 33.14 28.26
C GLY A 128 6.19 34.09 27.20
N GLU A 129 5.61 34.12 26.00
CA GLU A 129 5.92 35.09 24.92
C GLU A 129 5.27 36.47 25.15
N GLY A 130 4.58 36.68 26.26
CA GLY A 130 3.93 37.95 26.62
C GLY A 130 2.58 38.20 25.93
N LEU A 131 1.98 37.19 25.32
CA LEU A 131 0.66 37.29 24.67
C LEU A 131 -0.46 37.09 25.68
N LYS A 132 -1.57 37.83 25.50
CA LYS A 132 -2.82 37.53 26.21
C LYS A 132 -3.49 36.31 25.59
N VAL A 133 -3.86 35.34 26.41
CA VAL A 133 -4.49 34.09 25.97
C VAL A 133 -5.96 34.07 26.39
N GLY A 134 -6.85 34.00 25.41
CA GLY A 134 -8.30 33.95 25.62
C GLY A 134 -8.91 32.61 25.26
N ILE A 135 -9.96 32.19 25.95
CA ILE A 135 -10.79 31.05 25.55
C ILE A 135 -12.08 31.55 24.92
N VAL A 136 -12.46 31.03 23.75
CA VAL A 136 -13.72 31.37 23.07
C VAL A 136 -14.45 30.10 22.64
N SER A 137 -15.51 29.72 23.36
CA SER A 137 -16.18 28.43 23.11
C SER A 137 -17.69 28.48 23.26
N ASN A 138 -18.37 27.66 22.45
CA ASN A 138 -19.81 27.42 22.58
C ASN A 138 -20.07 26.43 23.71
N ALA A 139 -19.95 26.91 24.94
CA ALA A 139 -20.06 26.10 26.14
C ALA A 139 -20.89 26.78 27.22
N GLU A 140 -21.42 25.97 28.13
CA GLU A 140 -22.14 26.45 29.30
C GLU A 140 -21.20 26.97 30.40
N TYR A 141 -21.75 27.67 31.39
CA TYR A 141 -20.99 28.31 32.48
C TYR A 141 -20.04 27.35 33.24
N ARG A 142 -20.42 26.07 33.42
CA ARG A 142 -19.59 25.08 34.13
C ARG A 142 -18.23 24.83 33.47
N TYR A 143 -18.06 25.18 32.19
CA TYR A 143 -16.76 25.07 31.53
C TYR A 143 -15.72 25.97 32.19
N GLN A 144 -16.10 27.21 32.50
CA GLN A 144 -15.22 28.18 33.14
C GLN A 144 -14.86 27.77 34.57
N ASP A 145 -15.89 27.50 35.39
CA ASP A 145 -15.71 27.40 36.84
C ASP A 145 -15.35 25.99 37.33
N VAL A 146 -15.64 24.95 36.54
CA VAL A 146 -15.55 23.56 37.00
C VAL A 146 -14.71 22.69 36.05
N ILE A 147 -15.07 22.61 34.77
CA ILE A 147 -14.51 21.60 33.87
C ILE A 147 -13.07 21.93 33.48
N LEU A 148 -12.79 23.16 33.03
CA LEU A 148 -11.42 23.55 32.65
C LEU A 148 -10.45 23.49 33.85
N PRO A 149 -10.79 24.02 35.04
CA PRO A 149 -9.95 23.85 36.23
C PRO A 149 -9.71 22.38 36.62
N ALA A 150 -10.75 21.53 36.59
CA ALA A 150 -10.62 20.11 36.90
C ALA A 150 -9.74 19.33 35.90
N LEU A 151 -9.50 19.90 34.73
CA LEU A 151 -8.62 19.39 33.68
C LEU A 151 -7.22 20.04 33.71
N GLY A 152 -6.94 20.89 34.70
CA GLY A 152 -5.67 21.59 34.84
C GLY A 152 -5.48 22.76 33.88
N LEU A 153 -6.57 23.34 33.38
CA LEU A 153 -6.59 24.53 32.52
C LEU A 153 -7.19 25.70 33.31
N ASN A 154 -6.42 26.29 34.24
CA ASN A 154 -6.93 27.32 35.13
C ASN A 154 -6.75 28.74 34.56
N GLU A 155 -7.73 29.59 34.85
CA GLU A 155 -7.63 31.03 34.62
C GLU A 155 -6.51 31.62 35.48
N GLY A 156 -5.66 32.45 34.89
CA GLY A 156 -4.48 33.04 35.53
C GLY A 156 -3.19 32.22 35.37
N SER A 157 -3.26 30.90 35.10
CA SER A 157 -2.07 30.06 34.80
C SER A 157 -1.97 29.65 33.33
N GLU A 158 -3.05 29.17 32.72
CA GLU A 158 -3.05 28.75 31.32
C GLU A 158 -3.70 29.78 30.40
N TRP A 159 -4.65 30.58 30.87
CA TRP A 159 -5.35 31.58 30.07
C TRP A 159 -5.77 32.79 30.93
N ASP A 160 -6.03 33.95 30.32
CA ASP A 160 -6.23 35.24 31.00
C ASP A 160 -7.69 35.70 31.05
N PHE A 161 -8.52 35.27 30.08
CA PHE A 161 -9.96 35.54 30.07
C PHE A 161 -10.72 34.52 29.22
N GLY A 162 -12.01 34.31 29.51
CA GLY A 162 -12.87 33.37 28.81
C GLY A 162 -14.11 34.05 28.25
N VAL A 163 -14.61 33.60 27.12
CA VAL A 163 -15.86 34.03 26.46
C VAL A 163 -16.65 32.78 26.12
N PHE A 164 -17.67 32.50 26.93
CA PHE A 164 -18.47 31.29 26.84
C PHE A 164 -19.90 31.63 26.45
N SER A 165 -20.43 30.98 25.41
CA SER A 165 -21.75 31.37 24.87
C SER A 165 -22.89 31.30 25.88
N GLY A 166 -22.84 30.36 26.84
CA GLY A 166 -23.83 30.26 27.92
C GLY A 166 -23.80 31.40 28.94
N LEU A 167 -22.73 32.20 28.97
CA LEU A 167 -22.60 33.40 29.82
C LEU A 167 -22.90 34.69 29.03
N GLU A 168 -22.48 34.74 27.77
CA GLU A 168 -22.62 35.94 26.93
C GLU A 168 -23.97 36.04 26.21
N GLY A 169 -24.67 34.93 26.03
CA GLY A 169 -25.88 34.88 25.19
C GLY A 169 -25.62 35.05 23.69
N ILE A 170 -24.36 34.89 23.26
CA ILE A 170 -23.92 34.92 21.86
C ILE A 170 -23.01 33.71 21.61
N GLU A 171 -23.22 33.00 20.50
CA GLU A 171 -22.46 31.79 20.14
C GLU A 171 -21.85 31.88 18.75
N LYS A 172 -20.74 31.16 18.53
CA LYS A 172 -20.15 30.95 17.21
C LYS A 172 -21.18 30.22 16.32
N PRO A 173 -21.42 30.65 15.07
CA PRO A 173 -20.54 31.49 14.24
C PRO A 173 -20.85 33.00 14.25
N ASP A 174 -21.63 33.56 15.19
CA ASP A 174 -21.87 35.01 15.22
C ASP A 174 -20.55 35.76 15.53
N PRO A 175 -20.06 36.66 14.64
CA PRO A 175 -18.82 37.38 14.86
C PRO A 175 -18.80 38.23 16.15
N LYS A 176 -19.96 38.61 16.70
CA LYS A 176 -20.03 39.39 17.95
C LYS A 176 -19.32 38.73 19.12
N ILE A 177 -19.26 37.40 19.18
CA ILE A 177 -18.54 36.70 20.26
C ILE A 177 -17.04 37.02 20.26
N TYR A 178 -16.45 37.19 19.08
CA TYR A 178 -15.05 37.57 18.92
C TYR A 178 -14.81 39.05 19.25
N LYS A 179 -15.80 39.92 19.01
CA LYS A 179 -15.72 41.33 19.46
C LYS A 179 -15.63 41.42 20.98
N ILE A 180 -16.46 40.64 21.69
CA ILE A 180 -16.39 40.54 23.16
C ILE A 180 -15.00 40.03 23.60
N ALA A 181 -14.43 39.06 22.88
CA ALA A 181 -13.08 38.58 23.16
C ALA A 181 -12.00 39.67 23.00
N LEU A 182 -12.08 40.49 21.94
CA LEU A 182 -11.18 41.63 21.72
C LEU A 182 -11.32 42.71 22.81
N GLU A 183 -12.56 42.97 23.26
CA GLU A 183 -12.83 43.88 24.37
C GLU A 183 -12.21 43.38 25.69
N ARG A 184 -12.42 42.10 26.05
CA ARG A 184 -11.82 41.48 27.24
C ARG A 184 -10.29 41.38 27.17
N ALA A 185 -9.74 41.26 25.97
CA ALA A 185 -8.30 41.33 25.75
C ALA A 185 -7.72 42.75 25.98
N GLY A 186 -8.57 43.77 26.18
CA GLY A 186 -8.17 45.15 26.41
C GLY A 186 -8.24 46.04 25.17
N ASN A 187 -9.26 45.83 24.33
CA ASN A 187 -9.49 46.55 23.07
C ASN A 187 -8.31 46.44 22.08
N ILE A 188 -7.79 45.23 21.93
CA ILE A 188 -6.71 44.92 20.97
C ILE A 188 -7.29 44.96 19.55
N ALA A 189 -6.51 45.45 18.59
CA ALA A 189 -6.94 45.50 17.19
C ALA A 189 -7.15 44.06 16.66
N PRO A 190 -8.16 43.80 15.81
CA PRO A 190 -8.39 42.48 15.25
C PRO A 190 -7.14 41.90 14.57
N GLU A 191 -6.41 42.73 13.82
CA GLU A 191 -5.19 42.39 13.10
C GLU A 191 -4.03 41.94 14.01
N GLU A 192 -4.04 42.31 15.29
CA GLU A 192 -3.06 41.89 16.31
C GLU A 192 -3.53 40.63 17.07
N THR A 193 -4.63 40.01 16.64
CA THR A 193 -5.23 38.86 17.32
C THR A 193 -5.35 37.65 16.41
N LEU A 194 -5.01 36.48 16.93
CA LEU A 194 -5.17 35.19 16.27
C LEU A 194 -6.26 34.36 16.95
N HIS A 195 -7.15 33.74 16.18
CA HIS A 195 -8.05 32.70 16.66
C HIS A 195 -7.61 31.31 16.19
N ILE A 196 -7.62 30.32 17.09
CA ILE A 196 -7.31 28.92 16.82
C ILE A 196 -8.51 28.05 17.17
N GLY A 197 -9.01 27.27 16.21
CA GLY A 197 -10.14 26.36 16.42
C GLY A 197 -10.13 25.14 15.49
N ASP A 198 -11.18 24.33 15.53
CA ASP A 198 -11.30 23.08 14.75
C ASP A 198 -12.36 23.16 13.64
N SER A 199 -13.15 24.23 13.58
CA SER A 199 -14.25 24.38 12.63
C SER A 199 -14.09 25.58 11.69
N MET A 200 -14.09 25.34 10.38
CA MET A 200 -14.07 26.41 9.37
C MET A 200 -15.23 27.41 9.56
N ARG A 201 -16.45 26.90 9.73
CA ARG A 201 -17.67 27.70 9.85
C ARG A 201 -17.76 28.45 11.18
N LYS A 202 -17.37 27.82 12.30
CA LYS A 202 -17.54 28.41 13.64
C LYS A 202 -16.35 29.25 14.07
N ASP A 203 -15.14 28.86 13.66
CA ASP A 203 -13.90 29.44 14.18
C ASP A 203 -13.19 30.30 13.13
N TYR A 204 -12.99 29.77 11.93
CA TYR A 204 -12.15 30.43 10.93
C TYR A 204 -12.83 31.62 10.24
N GLU A 205 -13.99 31.39 9.61
CA GLU A 205 -14.74 32.39 8.85
C GLU A 205 -15.16 33.62 9.68
N PRO A 206 -15.78 33.47 10.86
CA PRO A 206 -16.21 34.63 11.65
C PRO A 206 -15.04 35.44 12.22
N ALA A 207 -13.95 34.79 12.65
CA ALA A 207 -12.74 35.51 13.09
C ALA A 207 -12.12 36.30 11.92
N LYS A 208 -11.98 35.66 10.75
CA LYS A 208 -11.49 36.34 9.52
C LYS A 208 -12.35 37.51 9.12
N SER A 209 -13.68 37.41 9.25
CA SER A 209 -14.61 38.48 8.87
C SER A 209 -14.41 39.78 9.66
N LEU A 210 -13.80 39.70 10.84
CA LEU A 210 -13.48 40.86 11.69
C LEU A 210 -12.07 41.42 11.45
N GLY A 211 -11.29 40.82 10.55
CA GLY A 211 -9.89 41.18 10.32
C GLY A 211 -8.89 40.47 11.23
N MET A 212 -9.33 39.47 12.02
CA MET A 212 -8.41 38.66 12.84
C MET A 212 -7.59 37.71 11.97
N HIS A 213 -6.43 37.30 12.49
CA HIS A 213 -5.78 36.09 12.00
C HIS A 213 -6.58 34.86 12.47
N ALA A 214 -6.63 33.81 11.65
CA ALA A 214 -7.33 32.57 12.00
C ALA A 214 -6.53 31.36 11.53
N LEU A 215 -6.54 30.30 12.34
CA LEU A 215 -5.84 29.05 12.13
C LEU A 215 -6.73 27.89 12.56
N LEU A 216 -6.69 26.81 11.78
CA LEU A 216 -7.45 25.59 12.07
C LEU A 216 -6.52 24.47 12.54
N VAL A 217 -6.99 23.69 13.53
CA VAL A 217 -6.34 22.47 14.00
C VAL A 217 -7.24 21.28 13.69
N ASP A 218 -6.74 20.35 12.88
CA ASP A 218 -7.44 19.13 12.47
C ASP A 218 -6.85 17.91 13.17
N ARG A 219 -7.25 17.71 14.44
CA ARG A 219 -6.77 16.59 15.27
C ARG A 219 -7.34 15.24 14.87
N PHE A 220 -8.44 15.22 14.12
CA PHE A 220 -9.22 14.01 13.82
C PHE A 220 -9.19 13.59 12.34
N LYS A 221 -8.31 14.20 11.51
CA LYS A 221 -8.18 13.91 10.07
C LYS A 221 -9.52 14.04 9.34
N THR A 222 -10.19 15.17 9.55
CA THR A 222 -11.55 15.44 9.06
C THR A 222 -11.58 15.46 7.52
N PRO A 223 -12.57 14.84 6.85
CA PRO A 223 -12.65 14.82 5.38
C PRO A 223 -12.58 16.22 4.74
N ASP A 224 -13.18 17.21 5.41
CA ASP A 224 -13.29 18.59 4.94
C ASP A 224 -11.97 19.37 5.02
N ALA A 225 -10.98 18.88 5.78
CA ALA A 225 -9.69 19.55 5.96
C ALA A 225 -8.91 19.70 4.64
N VAL A 226 -9.17 18.85 3.64
CA VAL A 226 -8.60 19.00 2.29
C VAL A 226 -9.19 20.21 1.57
N GLU A 227 -10.49 20.46 1.74
CA GLU A 227 -11.16 21.62 1.14
C GLU A 227 -10.76 22.92 1.84
N TRP A 228 -10.62 22.91 3.17
CA TRP A 228 -10.15 24.07 3.94
C TRP A 228 -8.73 24.49 3.52
N ARG A 229 -7.83 23.54 3.28
CA ARG A 229 -6.49 23.85 2.75
C ARG A 229 -6.55 24.47 1.35
N LYS A 230 -7.48 23.99 0.50
CA LYS A 230 -7.68 24.56 -0.86
C LYS A 230 -8.25 25.97 -0.84
N SER A 231 -9.03 26.33 0.17
CA SER A 231 -9.50 27.72 0.33
C SER A 231 -8.42 28.67 0.85
N GLY A 232 -7.19 28.19 1.05
CA GLY A 232 -6.07 28.96 1.58
C GLY A 232 -6.06 29.06 3.11
N ALA A 233 -6.89 28.30 3.83
CA ALA A 233 -6.84 28.26 5.27
C ALA A 233 -5.61 27.48 5.76
N VAL A 234 -4.99 27.98 6.83
CA VAL A 234 -3.89 27.29 7.51
C VAL A 234 -4.51 26.21 8.39
N VAL A 235 -4.30 24.94 8.02
CA VAL A 235 -4.84 23.77 8.74
C VAL A 235 -3.69 22.89 9.21
N LEU A 236 -3.47 22.83 10.52
CA LEU A 236 -2.37 22.13 11.17
C LEU A 236 -2.87 20.90 11.93
N PRO A 237 -2.04 19.87 12.14
CA PRO A 237 -2.46 18.63 12.79
C PRO A 237 -2.71 18.78 14.31
N ASP A 238 -1.96 19.66 14.98
CA ASP A 238 -1.97 19.83 16.43
C ASP A 238 -1.44 21.23 16.83
N LEU A 239 -1.41 21.52 18.14
CA LEU A 239 -0.93 22.81 18.65
C LEU A 239 0.60 22.89 18.68
N LEU A 240 1.32 21.77 18.61
CA LEU A 240 2.77 21.76 18.46
C LEU A 240 3.15 22.34 17.09
N ALA A 241 2.51 21.87 16.02
CA ALA A 241 2.66 22.43 14.68
C ALA A 241 2.20 23.90 14.61
N ALA A 242 1.16 24.28 15.36
CA ALA A 242 0.75 25.68 15.47
C ALA A 242 1.84 26.55 16.11
N ARG A 243 2.51 26.06 17.15
CA ARG A 243 3.66 26.75 17.74
C ARG A 243 4.79 26.91 16.75
N GLU A 244 5.19 25.84 16.06
CA GLU A 244 6.26 25.91 15.05
C GLU A 244 5.92 26.90 13.93
N TRP A 245 4.66 26.88 13.48
CA TRP A 245 4.18 27.80 12.46
C TRP A 245 4.26 29.26 12.93
N LEU A 246 3.84 29.54 14.17
CA LEU A 246 3.91 30.89 14.77
C LEU A 246 5.35 31.37 14.99
N SER A 247 6.24 30.48 15.45
CA SER A 247 7.64 30.78 15.71
C SER A 247 8.50 30.85 14.43
N SER A 248 8.02 30.31 13.31
CA SER A 248 8.76 30.38 12.06
C SER A 248 8.82 31.81 11.52
N ASP A 249 10.03 32.31 11.27
CA ASP A 249 10.28 33.65 10.70
C ASP A 249 10.00 33.68 9.18
N LYS A 250 8.99 32.93 8.75
CA LYS A 250 8.60 32.84 7.36
C LYS A 250 7.78 34.08 7.04
N GLU A 251 8.38 34.97 6.24
CA GLU A 251 7.64 35.71 5.23
C GLU A 251 6.55 34.82 4.66
N LYS A 252 5.35 35.39 4.45
CA LYS A 252 4.18 34.78 3.82
C LYS A 252 4.53 33.45 3.19
N GLY A 253 3.85 32.37 3.60
CA GLY A 253 3.85 31.13 2.84
C GLY A 253 3.44 31.41 1.38
N GLU A 254 4.40 31.79 0.56
CA GLU A 254 4.70 31.01 -0.61
C GLU A 254 4.79 29.59 -0.08
N ALA A 255 3.82 28.76 -0.47
CA ALA A 255 4.11 27.36 -0.66
C ALA A 255 5.53 27.27 -1.21
N GLU A 256 6.38 26.39 -0.68
CA GLU A 256 7.65 26.05 -1.36
C GLU A 256 7.36 26.11 -2.85
N PRO A 257 8.00 27.00 -3.63
CA PRO A 257 7.55 27.31 -4.98
C PRO A 257 7.34 25.98 -5.65
N GLU A 258 6.08 25.64 -6.01
CA GLU A 258 5.70 24.28 -6.43
C GLU A 258 6.80 23.80 -7.35
N ARG A 259 7.69 22.93 -6.83
CA ARG A 259 8.94 22.67 -7.53
C ARG A 259 8.52 22.00 -8.81
N GLY A 260 8.73 22.68 -9.93
CA GLY A 260 8.23 22.22 -11.22
C GLY A 260 8.61 20.76 -11.42
N TYR A 261 7.64 19.93 -11.81
CA TYR A 261 7.86 18.48 -12.00
C TYR A 261 9.11 18.20 -12.87
N TRP A 262 9.32 19.04 -13.88
CA TRP A 262 10.50 19.03 -14.74
C TRP A 262 11.72 19.68 -14.06
N ARG A 263 12.18 19.07 -12.97
CA ARG A 263 13.40 19.46 -12.27
C ARG A 263 14.53 18.46 -12.51
N TRP A 264 15.72 19.00 -12.72
CA TRP A 264 16.94 18.23 -12.92
C TRP A 264 18.09 18.92 -12.19
N SER A 265 18.27 18.59 -10.92
CA SER A 265 19.41 19.05 -10.12
C SER A 265 20.08 17.88 -9.40
N LYS A 266 21.33 18.08 -8.97
CA LYS A 266 22.05 17.09 -8.15
C LYS A 266 21.28 16.78 -6.86
N GLN A 267 20.63 17.78 -6.27
CA GLN A 267 19.84 17.62 -5.05
C GLN A 267 18.58 16.75 -5.26
N ASP A 268 18.02 16.72 -6.48
CA ASP A 268 16.86 15.89 -6.79
C ASP A 268 17.24 14.43 -7.04
N PHE A 269 18.45 14.19 -7.57
CA PHE A 269 18.92 12.85 -7.91
C PHE A 269 19.68 12.19 -6.76
N LEU A 270 20.45 12.97 -6.00
CA LEU A 270 21.35 12.52 -4.93
C LEU A 270 21.30 13.51 -3.74
N PRO A 271 20.18 13.60 -3.01
CA PRO A 271 20.05 14.51 -1.88
C PRO A 271 20.91 14.12 -0.67
N GLU A 272 21.38 12.87 -0.58
CA GLU A 272 21.99 12.32 0.63
C GLU A 272 23.40 12.89 0.89
N GLU A 273 23.73 13.05 2.18
CA GLU A 273 24.99 13.64 2.63
C GLU A 273 26.22 12.94 2.03
N SER A 274 26.17 11.61 1.89
CA SER A 274 27.24 10.79 1.30
C SER A 274 27.56 11.15 -0.14
N PHE A 275 26.62 11.71 -0.90
CA PHE A 275 26.82 12.01 -2.33
C PHE A 275 27.02 13.51 -2.62
N GLN A 276 27.00 14.36 -1.59
CA GLN A 276 27.19 15.81 -1.76
C GLN A 276 28.60 16.17 -2.20
N SER A 277 29.63 15.47 -1.71
CA SER A 277 31.03 15.67 -2.08
C SER A 277 31.78 14.35 -2.25
N TRP A 278 32.87 14.36 -3.01
CA TRP A 278 33.71 13.17 -3.18
C TRP A 278 34.34 12.71 -1.86
N ASN A 279 34.69 13.65 -0.97
CA ASN A 279 35.21 13.34 0.36
C ASN A 279 34.17 12.65 1.24
N ASN A 280 32.91 13.10 1.20
CA ASN A 280 31.82 12.46 1.94
C ASN A 280 31.59 11.03 1.43
N TYR A 281 31.67 10.82 0.12
CA TYR A 281 31.50 9.51 -0.50
C TYR A 281 32.62 8.55 -0.11
N LEU A 282 33.89 9.00 -0.17
CA LEU A 282 35.03 8.19 0.29
C LEU A 282 34.93 7.86 1.79
N CYS A 283 34.47 8.82 2.61
CA CYS A 283 34.21 8.57 4.03
C CYS A 283 33.12 7.50 4.22
N ALA A 284 32.01 7.62 3.49
CA ALA A 284 30.92 6.64 3.51
C ALA A 284 31.41 5.24 3.11
N LEU A 285 32.20 5.14 2.04
CA LEU A 285 32.80 3.89 1.58
C LEU A 285 33.74 3.27 2.63
N SER A 286 34.54 4.08 3.33
CA SER A 286 35.38 3.55 4.42
C SER A 286 34.56 2.99 5.59
N GLN A 287 33.32 3.47 5.76
CA GLN A 287 32.37 3.03 6.78
C GLN A 287 31.41 1.92 6.32
N THR A 288 31.61 1.34 5.12
CA THR A 288 30.71 0.33 4.53
C THR A 288 30.37 -0.79 5.50
N ARG A 289 31.35 -1.33 6.24
CA ARG A 289 31.12 -2.42 7.20
C ARG A 289 30.17 -2.03 8.34
N LEU A 290 30.31 -0.82 8.86
CA LEU A 290 29.50 -0.32 9.97
C LEU A 290 28.07 -0.05 9.51
N ARG A 291 27.93 0.68 8.39
CA ARG A 291 26.63 0.97 7.78
C ARG A 291 25.89 -0.30 7.37
N PHE A 292 26.60 -1.30 6.85
CA PHE A 292 26.01 -2.59 6.51
C PHE A 292 25.46 -3.31 7.73
N LYS A 293 26.23 -3.35 8.83
CA LYS A 293 25.80 -4.00 10.08
C LYS A 293 24.54 -3.35 10.66
N ASP A 294 24.43 -2.03 10.57
CA ASP A 294 23.25 -1.28 10.96
C ASP A 294 22.01 -1.67 10.12
N ARG A 295 22.15 -1.64 8.80
CA ARG A 295 21.04 -1.86 7.85
C ARG A 295 20.66 -3.32 7.63
N LEU A 296 21.51 -4.27 8.03
CA LEU A 296 21.27 -5.70 7.83
C LEU A 296 19.99 -6.20 8.54
N LEU A 297 19.69 -5.65 9.72
CA LEU A 297 18.55 -6.05 10.55
C LEU A 297 17.56 -4.91 10.79
N SER A 298 17.78 -3.72 10.21
CA SER A 298 16.84 -2.62 10.30
C SER A 298 15.55 -2.98 9.56
N ARG A 299 14.43 -2.88 10.26
CA ARG A 299 13.08 -3.13 9.74
C ARG A 299 12.29 -1.82 9.74
N SER A 300 11.45 -1.65 8.73
CA SER A 300 10.48 -0.56 8.68
C SER A 300 9.20 -0.94 9.43
N ASP A 301 8.43 0.04 9.87
CA ASP A 301 7.13 -0.17 10.52
C ASP A 301 5.96 0.00 9.53
N ASP A 302 4.88 -0.75 9.73
CA ASP A 302 3.67 -0.71 8.89
C ASP A 302 3.14 0.73 8.72
N ALA A 303 3.18 1.54 9.79
CA ALA A 303 2.72 2.94 9.78
C ALA A 303 3.65 3.86 8.97
N ILE A 304 4.97 3.63 9.02
CA ILE A 304 5.95 4.42 8.26
C ILE A 304 5.76 4.18 6.76
N GLU A 305 5.61 2.92 6.35
CA GLU A 305 5.41 2.55 4.94
C GLU A 305 4.09 3.09 4.37
N THR A 306 3.04 3.18 5.18
CA THR A 306 1.71 3.62 4.71
C THR A 306 1.50 5.13 4.81
N GLU A 307 2.07 5.82 5.81
CA GLU A 307 1.84 7.25 6.04
C GLU A 307 3.02 8.17 5.67
N VAL A 308 4.27 7.74 5.88
CA VAL A 308 5.46 8.60 5.72
C VAL A 308 6.05 8.43 4.32
N VAL A 309 6.25 7.19 3.89
CA VAL A 309 6.84 6.88 2.57
C VAL A 309 5.94 7.38 1.45
N THR A 310 4.61 7.25 1.58
CA THR A 310 3.64 7.74 0.59
C THR A 310 3.72 9.25 0.35
N LYS A 311 4.07 10.04 1.36
CA LYS A 311 4.23 11.51 1.25
C LYS A 311 5.42 11.94 0.41
N GLN A 312 6.43 11.08 0.21
CA GLN A 312 7.62 11.41 -0.59
C GLN A 312 7.32 11.55 -2.10
N SER A 313 6.12 11.17 -2.56
CA SER A 313 5.70 11.41 -3.94
C SER A 313 5.11 12.79 -4.21
N GLU A 314 5.03 13.66 -3.19
CA GLU A 314 4.44 15.02 -3.20
C GLU A 314 2.91 15.03 -3.48
N HIS A 315 2.42 14.17 -4.37
CA HIS A 315 1.02 14.03 -4.77
C HIS A 315 0.47 12.63 -4.45
N ASN A 316 -0.76 12.58 -3.92
CA ASN A 316 -1.45 11.34 -3.56
C ASN A 316 -2.16 10.67 -4.76
N MET A 317 -2.14 9.33 -4.79
CA MET A 317 -2.92 8.54 -5.74
C MET A 317 -4.40 8.49 -5.32
N LYS A 318 -5.33 8.55 -6.29
CA LYS A 318 -6.77 8.59 -6.00
C LYS A 318 -7.33 7.19 -5.79
N ARG A 319 -8.08 6.98 -4.70
CA ARG A 319 -8.84 5.75 -4.45
C ARG A 319 -10.05 5.66 -5.39
N CYS A 320 -9.98 4.82 -6.41
CA CYS A 320 -11.05 4.68 -7.42
C CYS A 320 -11.42 3.23 -7.77
N LEU A 321 -10.59 2.23 -7.45
CA LEU A 321 -10.77 0.84 -7.88
C LEU A 321 -11.67 0.06 -6.91
N ASN A 322 -12.48 -0.84 -7.47
CA ASN A 322 -13.30 -1.81 -6.73
C ASN A 322 -12.88 -3.26 -7.05
N TRP A 323 -13.47 -4.25 -6.37
CA TRP A 323 -13.16 -5.67 -6.59
C TRP A 323 -13.35 -6.14 -8.05
N TRP A 324 -14.34 -5.61 -8.78
CA TRP A 324 -14.59 -5.96 -10.17
C TRP A 324 -13.47 -5.48 -11.08
N ASP A 325 -13.03 -4.24 -10.87
CA ASP A 325 -11.88 -3.66 -11.56
C ASP A 325 -10.62 -4.49 -11.28
N LEU A 326 -10.41 -4.93 -10.03
CA LEU A 326 -9.25 -5.73 -9.63
C LEU A 326 -9.23 -7.13 -10.26
N ILE A 327 -10.37 -7.82 -10.39
CA ILE A 327 -10.43 -9.13 -11.07
C ILE A 327 -10.03 -8.98 -12.54
N TRP A 328 -10.62 -8.03 -13.26
CA TRP A 328 -10.32 -7.81 -14.68
C TRP A 328 -8.92 -7.25 -14.90
N PHE A 329 -8.40 -6.50 -13.94
CA PHE A 329 -7.02 -6.04 -13.92
C PHE A 329 -6.06 -7.23 -13.76
N GLY A 330 -6.28 -8.12 -12.78
CA GLY A 330 -5.48 -9.34 -12.62
C GLY A 330 -5.53 -10.23 -13.85
N PHE A 331 -6.72 -10.43 -14.42
CA PHE A 331 -6.89 -11.20 -15.65
C PHE A 331 -6.10 -10.61 -16.82
N GLY A 332 -6.17 -9.29 -17.00
CA GLY A 332 -5.43 -8.55 -18.04
C GLY A 332 -3.92 -8.48 -17.79
N ALA A 333 -3.47 -8.62 -16.54
CA ALA A 333 -2.06 -8.62 -16.17
C ALA A 333 -1.37 -9.96 -16.48
N VAL A 334 -2.10 -11.07 -16.33
CA VAL A 334 -1.54 -12.42 -16.35
C VAL A 334 -1.65 -13.06 -17.74
N ILE A 335 -2.75 -12.80 -18.46
CA ILE A 335 -3.04 -13.49 -19.73
C ILE A 335 -2.37 -12.80 -20.92
N GLY A 336 -1.22 -13.35 -21.32
CA GLY A 336 -0.48 -12.89 -22.50
C GLY A 336 0.49 -13.95 -23.02
N ALA A 337 1.77 -13.58 -23.11
CA ALA A 337 2.80 -14.40 -23.74
C ALA A 337 2.94 -15.81 -23.15
N GLY A 338 2.67 -15.97 -21.85
CA GLY A 338 2.72 -17.25 -21.15
C GLY A 338 1.82 -18.31 -21.80
N ILE A 339 0.53 -18.00 -21.96
CA ILE A 339 -0.43 -18.94 -22.55
C ILE A 339 -0.36 -18.96 -24.08
N PHE A 340 -0.10 -17.83 -24.74
CA PHE A 340 -0.17 -17.80 -26.21
C PHE A 340 1.09 -18.32 -26.90
N VAL A 341 2.28 -18.17 -26.30
CA VAL A 341 3.56 -18.56 -26.91
C VAL A 341 4.24 -19.69 -26.14
N LEU A 342 4.47 -19.50 -24.83
CA LEU A 342 5.26 -20.45 -24.05
C LEU A 342 4.58 -21.81 -23.92
N THR A 343 3.24 -21.87 -23.90
CA THR A 343 2.52 -23.16 -23.97
C THR A 343 2.92 -23.99 -25.18
N GLY A 344 3.05 -23.38 -26.35
CA GLY A 344 3.41 -24.10 -27.57
C GLY A 344 4.86 -24.54 -27.58
N GLN A 345 5.76 -23.66 -27.14
CA GLN A 345 7.19 -23.98 -26.98
C GLN A 345 7.37 -25.16 -26.00
N GLU A 346 6.81 -25.08 -24.79
CA GLU A 346 6.98 -26.11 -23.78
C GLU A 346 6.19 -27.39 -24.09
N ALA A 347 5.06 -27.31 -24.80
CA ALA A 347 4.37 -28.50 -25.29
C ALA A 347 5.22 -29.23 -26.34
N HIS A 348 5.90 -28.50 -27.23
CA HIS A 348 6.76 -29.08 -28.26
C HIS A 348 8.07 -29.64 -27.67
N ASP A 349 8.76 -28.86 -26.84
CA ASP A 349 10.15 -29.11 -26.45
C ASP A 349 10.30 -29.88 -25.12
N SER A 350 9.34 -29.73 -24.18
CA SER A 350 9.54 -30.14 -22.78
C SER A 350 8.51 -31.12 -22.22
N ALA A 351 7.21 -30.88 -22.39
CA ALA A 351 6.16 -31.62 -21.69
C ALA A 351 5.31 -32.52 -22.59
N GLY A 352 5.19 -32.20 -23.89
CA GLY A 352 4.24 -32.89 -24.76
C GLY A 352 2.78 -32.64 -24.35
N PRO A 353 1.89 -33.62 -24.55
CA PRO A 353 0.50 -33.53 -24.10
C PRO A 353 0.32 -33.40 -22.57
N ALA A 354 1.33 -33.77 -21.79
CA ALA A 354 1.34 -33.60 -20.34
C ALA A 354 1.55 -32.16 -19.86
N ILE A 355 1.63 -31.18 -20.78
CA ILE A 355 1.68 -29.74 -20.50
C ILE A 355 0.56 -29.27 -19.54
N VAL A 356 -0.58 -29.94 -19.55
CA VAL A 356 -1.69 -29.66 -18.61
C VAL A 356 -1.27 -29.91 -17.16
N LEU A 357 -0.51 -30.98 -16.89
CA LEU A 357 0.02 -31.26 -15.55
C LEU A 357 1.04 -30.20 -15.12
N SER A 358 1.81 -29.66 -16.06
CA SER A 358 2.73 -28.56 -15.80
C SER A 358 1.97 -27.29 -15.35
N TYR A 359 0.85 -26.96 -16.01
CA TYR A 359 -0.01 -25.86 -15.59
C TYR A 359 -0.68 -26.09 -14.24
N VAL A 360 -1.11 -27.31 -13.93
CA VAL A 360 -1.68 -27.66 -12.62
C VAL A 360 -0.63 -27.51 -11.51
N ALA A 361 0.58 -28.04 -11.70
CA ALA A 361 1.66 -27.95 -10.72
C ALA A 361 2.09 -26.50 -10.47
N SER A 362 2.27 -25.74 -11.56
CA SER A 362 2.64 -24.33 -11.51
C SER A 362 1.54 -23.46 -10.88
N GLY A 363 0.28 -23.68 -11.28
CA GLY A 363 -0.88 -22.97 -10.74
C GLY A 363 -1.15 -23.28 -9.26
N PHE A 364 -0.93 -24.52 -8.82
CA PHE A 364 -1.00 -24.88 -7.41
C PHE A 364 0.05 -24.12 -6.58
N SER A 365 1.31 -24.09 -7.04
CA SER A 365 2.37 -23.34 -6.36
C SER A 365 2.08 -21.83 -6.36
N ALA A 366 1.57 -21.28 -7.47
CA ALA A 366 1.16 -19.87 -7.56
C ALA A 366 0.01 -19.54 -6.60
N MET A 367 -0.99 -20.42 -6.48
CA MET A 367 -2.11 -20.23 -5.56
C MET A 367 -1.67 -20.18 -4.10
N LEU A 368 -0.73 -21.05 -3.69
CA LEU A 368 -0.15 -21.01 -2.33
C LEU A 368 0.53 -19.66 -2.06
N SER A 369 1.29 -19.14 -3.03
CA SER A 369 1.89 -17.80 -2.95
C SER A 369 0.82 -16.70 -2.87
N VAL A 370 -0.25 -16.79 -3.67
CA VAL A 370 -1.38 -15.83 -3.66
C VAL A 370 -2.04 -15.74 -2.29
N PHE A 371 -2.21 -16.86 -1.59
CA PHE A 371 -2.72 -16.82 -0.22
C PHE A 371 -1.80 -15.98 0.67
N CYS A 372 -0.48 -16.24 0.66
CA CYS A 372 0.47 -15.46 1.46
C CYS A 372 0.46 -13.96 1.10
N TYR A 373 0.41 -13.64 -0.19
CA TYR A 373 0.33 -12.26 -0.69
C TYR A 373 -0.94 -11.54 -0.25
N THR A 374 -2.07 -12.24 -0.23
CA THR A 374 -3.37 -11.64 0.08
C THR A 374 -3.42 -11.13 1.52
N GLU A 375 -2.84 -11.85 2.48
CA GLU A 375 -2.75 -11.39 3.87
C GLU A 375 -1.92 -10.12 3.97
N PHE A 376 -0.74 -10.10 3.34
CA PHE A 376 0.10 -8.91 3.32
C PHE A 376 -0.57 -7.71 2.67
N ALA A 377 -1.24 -7.90 1.54
CA ALA A 377 -1.89 -6.81 0.82
C ALA A 377 -3.08 -6.20 1.58
N VAL A 378 -3.73 -6.99 2.45
CA VAL A 378 -4.78 -6.50 3.35
C VAL A 378 -4.21 -5.79 4.57
N GLU A 379 -3.12 -6.30 5.15
CA GLU A 379 -2.55 -5.75 6.37
C GLU A 379 -1.64 -4.54 6.15
N VAL A 380 -0.90 -4.53 5.05
CA VAL A 380 0.01 -3.46 4.65
C VAL A 380 -0.43 -2.98 3.26
N PRO A 381 -1.51 -2.16 3.17
CA PRO A 381 -2.05 -1.70 1.89
C PRO A 381 -1.16 -0.62 1.26
N SER A 382 0.01 -1.02 0.77
CA SER A 382 1.03 -0.18 0.14
C SER A 382 1.20 -0.51 -1.35
N ALA A 383 1.42 0.51 -2.17
CA ALA A 383 1.74 0.37 -3.59
C ALA A 383 3.10 -0.28 -3.84
N GLY A 384 3.97 -0.35 -2.83
CA GLY A 384 5.26 -1.03 -2.88
C GLY A 384 5.17 -2.56 -2.91
N GLY A 385 3.98 -3.15 -2.74
CA GLY A 385 3.74 -4.60 -2.86
C GLY A 385 4.77 -5.44 -2.10
N SER A 386 5.30 -6.47 -2.76
CA SER A 386 6.29 -7.41 -2.21
C SER A 386 7.50 -6.74 -1.56
N PHE A 387 7.97 -5.62 -2.13
CA PHE A 387 9.11 -4.87 -1.60
C PHE A 387 8.80 -4.27 -0.22
N ALA A 388 7.66 -3.60 -0.08
CA ALA A 388 7.22 -3.03 1.20
C ALA A 388 7.00 -4.13 2.25
N TYR A 389 6.39 -5.26 1.86
CA TYR A 389 6.14 -6.38 2.77
C TYR A 389 7.44 -6.95 3.35
N LEU A 390 8.45 -7.12 2.51
CA LEU A 390 9.74 -7.68 2.92
C LEU A 390 10.58 -6.68 3.70
N ARG A 391 10.46 -5.39 3.43
CA ARG A 391 11.10 -4.32 4.20
C ARG A 391 10.56 -4.24 5.63
N VAL A 392 9.25 -4.41 5.77
CA VAL A 392 8.59 -4.47 7.08
C VAL A 392 8.97 -5.74 7.84
N GLU A 393 9.05 -6.90 7.17
CA GLU A 393 9.21 -8.20 7.86
C GLU A 393 10.63 -8.75 7.97
N LEU A 394 11.43 -8.61 6.93
CA LEU A 394 12.78 -9.21 6.86
C LEU A 394 13.89 -8.15 6.89
N GLY A 395 13.53 -6.87 6.75
CA GLY A 395 14.44 -5.75 6.88
C GLY A 395 14.98 -5.24 5.54
N ASP A 396 15.77 -4.17 5.63
CA ASP A 396 16.15 -3.36 4.47
C ASP A 396 17.06 -4.05 3.48
N PHE A 397 18.02 -4.86 3.94
CA PHE A 397 18.90 -5.61 3.05
C PHE A 397 18.13 -6.64 2.21
N VAL A 398 17.22 -7.37 2.84
CA VAL A 398 16.38 -8.37 2.16
C VAL A 398 15.41 -7.69 1.21
N ALA A 399 14.86 -6.53 1.62
CA ALA A 399 14.05 -5.70 0.74
C ALA A 399 14.83 -5.20 -0.48
N PHE A 400 16.11 -4.83 -0.32
CA PHE A 400 16.96 -4.45 -1.46
C PHE A 400 17.16 -5.61 -2.45
N LEU A 401 17.47 -6.82 -1.97
CA LEU A 401 17.57 -7.99 -2.84
C LEU A 401 16.27 -8.25 -3.59
N THR A 402 15.13 -8.02 -2.92
CA THR A 402 13.81 -8.14 -3.53
C THR A 402 13.55 -7.04 -4.55
N ALA A 403 13.88 -5.78 -4.25
CA ALA A 403 13.75 -4.65 -5.15
C ALA A 403 14.53 -4.88 -6.46
N GLY A 404 15.75 -5.39 -6.34
CA GLY A 404 16.56 -5.77 -7.48
C GLY A 404 15.90 -6.86 -8.34
N ASN A 405 15.38 -7.92 -7.71
CA ASN A 405 14.67 -8.99 -8.41
C ASN A 405 13.36 -8.51 -9.05
N ILE A 406 12.59 -7.64 -8.39
CA ILE A 406 11.38 -7.02 -8.96
C ILE A 406 11.74 -6.16 -10.17
N LEU A 407 12.83 -5.38 -10.11
CA LEU A 407 13.31 -4.60 -11.24
C LEU A 407 13.73 -5.51 -12.40
N LEU A 408 14.46 -6.59 -12.11
CA LEU A 408 14.88 -7.59 -13.09
C LEU A 408 13.67 -8.24 -13.76
N GLU A 409 12.72 -8.72 -12.97
CA GLU A 409 11.45 -9.29 -13.42
C GLU A 409 10.66 -8.30 -14.29
N SER A 410 10.60 -7.02 -13.89
CA SER A 410 9.90 -5.97 -14.64
C SER A 410 10.49 -5.75 -16.03
N VAL A 411 11.81 -5.66 -16.11
CA VAL A 411 12.55 -5.41 -17.36
C VAL A 411 12.49 -6.63 -18.29
N ILE A 412 12.79 -7.81 -17.76
CA ILE A 412 12.86 -9.04 -18.53
C ILE A 412 11.44 -9.50 -18.93
N GLY A 413 10.46 -9.38 -18.04
CA GLY A 413 9.05 -9.71 -18.30
C GLY A 413 8.45 -8.90 -19.43
N SER A 414 8.64 -7.57 -19.40
CA SER A 414 8.17 -6.69 -20.48
C SER A 414 8.84 -7.00 -21.81
N ALA A 415 10.15 -7.30 -21.79
CA ALA A 415 10.89 -7.72 -22.97
C ALA A 415 10.38 -9.06 -23.54
N ALA A 416 10.09 -10.04 -22.69
CA ALA A 416 9.58 -11.35 -23.10
C ALA A 416 8.21 -11.25 -23.78
N VAL A 417 7.29 -10.46 -23.21
CA VAL A 417 5.97 -10.22 -23.81
C VAL A 417 6.09 -9.49 -25.14
N ALA A 418 6.97 -8.49 -25.24
CA ALA A 418 7.18 -7.74 -26.48
C ALA A 418 7.73 -8.61 -27.63
N ARG A 419 8.67 -9.52 -27.33
CA ARG A 419 9.19 -10.46 -28.35
C ARG A 419 8.16 -11.48 -28.78
N SER A 420 7.32 -11.92 -27.84
CA SER A 420 6.18 -12.80 -28.12
C SER A 420 5.16 -12.13 -29.03
N TRP A 421 4.94 -10.82 -28.84
CA TRP A 421 4.09 -9.99 -29.68
C TRP A 421 4.57 -10.01 -31.14
N THR A 422 5.88 -9.82 -31.39
CA THR A 422 6.46 -9.88 -32.75
C THR A 422 6.17 -11.21 -33.44
N SER A 423 6.24 -12.33 -32.72
CA SER A 423 6.00 -13.67 -33.29
C SER A 423 4.54 -13.91 -33.71
N TYR A 424 3.57 -13.38 -32.97
CA TYR A 424 2.16 -13.39 -33.41
C TYR A 424 1.89 -12.39 -34.53
N PHE A 425 2.61 -11.27 -34.55
CA PHE A 425 2.45 -10.24 -35.58
C PHE A 425 2.92 -10.74 -36.94
N THR A 426 4.07 -11.43 -37.01
CA THR A 426 4.52 -12.08 -38.25
C THR A 426 3.54 -13.14 -38.73
N ASN A 427 2.95 -13.93 -37.82
CA ASN A 427 1.93 -14.91 -38.16
C ASN A 427 0.65 -14.28 -38.73
N LEU A 428 0.19 -13.16 -38.17
CA LEU A 428 -0.95 -12.39 -38.69
C LEU A 428 -0.70 -11.89 -40.12
N LEU A 429 0.54 -11.49 -40.42
CA LEU A 429 0.97 -11.06 -41.75
C LEU A 429 1.29 -12.23 -42.70
N ASN A 430 1.08 -13.49 -42.27
CA ASN A 430 1.47 -14.69 -43.01
C ASN A 430 2.97 -14.75 -43.36
N LEU A 431 3.83 -14.17 -42.51
CA LEU A 431 5.28 -14.19 -42.66
C LEU A 431 5.91 -15.25 -41.73
N PRO A 432 7.12 -15.77 -42.06
CA PRO A 432 7.88 -16.64 -41.17
C PRO A 432 8.18 -15.98 -39.81
N LYS A 433 8.26 -16.78 -38.74
CA LYS A 433 8.44 -16.33 -37.33
C LYS A 433 9.50 -15.25 -37.12
N ASN A 434 10.64 -15.36 -37.81
CA ASN A 434 11.81 -14.48 -37.62
C ASN A 434 12.02 -13.47 -38.76
N SER A 435 11.06 -13.30 -39.68
CA SER A 435 11.23 -12.45 -40.88
C SER A 435 11.46 -10.96 -40.55
N LEU A 436 10.84 -10.46 -39.48
CA LEU A 436 10.97 -9.08 -39.02
C LEU A 436 12.14 -8.87 -38.03
N ARG A 437 12.93 -9.93 -37.76
CA ARG A 437 14.09 -9.88 -36.86
C ARG A 437 15.37 -9.79 -37.68
N ILE A 438 16.30 -8.94 -37.24
CA ILE A 438 17.58 -8.75 -37.91
C ILE A 438 18.57 -9.79 -37.37
N LYS A 439 19.04 -10.68 -38.26
CA LYS A 439 20.03 -11.71 -37.90
C LYS A 439 21.42 -11.10 -37.85
N THR A 440 22.16 -11.37 -36.78
CA THR A 440 23.54 -10.90 -36.57
C THR A 440 24.48 -12.04 -36.18
N ASN A 441 25.78 -11.75 -36.08
CA ASN A 441 26.83 -12.71 -35.70
C ASN A 441 27.01 -12.87 -34.17
N LEU A 442 26.05 -12.41 -33.36
CA LEU A 442 26.10 -12.60 -31.91
C LEU A 442 25.89 -14.08 -31.52
N LYS A 443 26.14 -14.42 -30.26
CA LYS A 443 25.90 -15.76 -29.72
C LYS A 443 24.43 -16.15 -29.86
N GLU A 444 24.16 -17.44 -30.03
CA GLU A 444 22.81 -18.01 -30.02
C GLU A 444 22.01 -17.55 -28.79
N GLY A 445 20.76 -17.14 -29.03
CA GLY A 445 19.93 -16.46 -28.03
C GLY A 445 20.06 -14.93 -28.05
N TYR A 446 21.09 -14.37 -28.67
CA TYR A 446 21.29 -12.91 -28.82
C TYR A 446 21.43 -12.44 -30.28
N ASN A 447 21.41 -13.38 -31.22
CA ASN A 447 21.65 -13.17 -32.64
C ASN A 447 20.44 -12.67 -33.44
N LEU A 448 19.26 -12.58 -32.83
CA LEU A 448 18.02 -12.17 -33.49
C LEU A 448 17.52 -10.86 -32.87
N LEU A 449 17.92 -9.74 -33.48
CA LEU A 449 17.54 -8.40 -33.01
C LEU A 449 16.08 -8.11 -33.37
N ASP A 450 15.29 -7.63 -32.41
CA ASP A 450 13.84 -7.43 -32.56
C ASP A 450 13.44 -5.95 -32.41
N PRO A 451 13.50 -5.14 -33.48
CA PRO A 451 13.12 -3.72 -33.44
C PRO A 451 11.63 -3.52 -33.18
N ILE A 452 10.78 -4.47 -33.58
CA ILE A 452 9.34 -4.42 -33.37
C ILE A 452 9.02 -4.52 -31.87
N ALA A 453 9.68 -5.42 -31.15
CA ALA A 453 9.54 -5.54 -29.70
C ALA A 453 9.85 -4.21 -28.99
N SER A 454 10.96 -3.55 -29.33
CA SER A 454 11.31 -2.23 -28.77
C SER A 454 10.27 -1.16 -29.12
N GLY A 455 9.79 -1.13 -30.36
CA GLY A 455 8.75 -0.20 -30.81
C GLY A 455 7.44 -0.34 -30.04
N VAL A 456 6.96 -1.58 -29.85
CA VAL A 456 5.73 -1.87 -29.10
C VAL A 456 5.89 -1.46 -27.63
N LEU A 457 7.06 -1.67 -27.03
CA LEU A 457 7.32 -1.22 -25.66
C LEU A 457 7.26 0.30 -25.52
N VAL A 458 7.87 1.04 -26.45
CA VAL A 458 7.82 2.52 -26.46
C VAL A 458 6.39 3.02 -26.66
N ILE A 459 5.65 2.45 -27.60
CA ILE A 459 4.24 2.82 -27.85
C ILE A 459 3.39 2.55 -26.60
N SER A 460 3.54 1.39 -25.97
CA SER A 460 2.81 1.06 -24.74
C SER A 460 3.13 2.04 -23.58
N ALA A 461 4.38 2.48 -23.48
CA ALA A 461 4.79 3.46 -22.48
C ALA A 461 4.16 4.83 -22.74
N VAL A 462 4.18 5.31 -23.99
CA VAL A 462 3.55 6.58 -24.39
C VAL A 462 2.06 6.57 -24.06
N ILE A 463 1.34 5.50 -24.39
CA ILE A 463 -0.09 5.34 -24.06
C ILE A 463 -0.31 5.44 -22.55
N THR A 464 0.52 4.77 -21.76
CA THR A 464 0.40 4.74 -20.29
C THR A 464 0.70 6.10 -19.65
N MET A 465 1.64 6.86 -20.22
CA MET A 465 2.02 8.19 -19.71
C MET A 465 0.94 9.26 -19.94
N ILE A 466 0.12 9.15 -20.98
CA ILE A 466 -0.87 10.18 -21.35
C ILE A 466 -2.06 10.24 -20.36
N SER A 467 -2.58 9.12 -19.84
CA SER A 467 -3.60 9.16 -18.79
C SER A 467 -3.89 7.79 -18.15
N THR A 468 -3.88 7.70 -16.82
CA THR A 468 -4.37 6.54 -16.05
C THR A 468 -5.89 6.57 -15.83
N ARG A 469 -6.50 7.76 -15.79
CA ARG A 469 -7.89 7.94 -15.33
C ARG A 469 -8.96 7.39 -16.28
N LYS A 470 -8.67 7.32 -17.58
CA LYS A 470 -9.52 6.67 -18.60
C LYS A 470 -9.11 5.22 -18.89
N THR A 471 -8.00 4.77 -18.31
CA THR A 471 -7.38 3.48 -18.64
C THR A 471 -8.04 2.32 -17.92
N SER A 472 -8.60 2.48 -16.71
CA SER A 472 -9.30 1.37 -16.03
C SER A 472 -10.53 0.88 -16.81
N LEU A 473 -11.34 1.80 -17.37
CA LEU A 473 -12.49 1.45 -18.22
C LEU A 473 -12.04 0.72 -19.48
N LEU A 474 -11.04 1.27 -20.18
CA LEU A 474 -10.48 0.64 -21.37
C LEU A 474 -9.88 -0.73 -21.06
N ASN A 475 -9.28 -0.89 -19.87
CA ASN A 475 -8.62 -2.12 -19.48
C ASN A 475 -9.60 -3.27 -19.26
N TRP A 476 -10.70 -3.07 -18.52
CA TRP A 476 -11.66 -4.18 -18.32
C TRP A 476 -12.38 -4.55 -19.62
N ILE A 477 -12.72 -3.57 -20.48
CA ILE A 477 -13.31 -3.83 -21.80
C ILE A 477 -12.32 -4.65 -22.65
N ALA A 478 -11.06 -4.23 -22.67
CA ALA A 478 -10.00 -4.96 -23.36
C ALA A 478 -9.89 -6.39 -22.82
N SER A 479 -9.80 -6.59 -21.51
CA SER A 479 -9.72 -7.92 -20.89
C SER A 479 -10.94 -8.79 -21.21
N ALA A 480 -12.15 -8.23 -21.22
CA ALA A 480 -13.37 -8.93 -21.59
C ALA A 480 -13.33 -9.43 -23.05
N VAL A 481 -12.88 -8.60 -23.99
CA VAL A 481 -12.70 -9.00 -25.40
C VAL A 481 -11.67 -10.12 -25.53
N ASN A 482 -10.56 -10.04 -24.80
CA ASN A 482 -9.54 -11.10 -24.81
C ASN A 482 -10.10 -12.43 -24.27
N THR A 483 -10.91 -12.35 -23.22
CA THR A 483 -11.60 -13.51 -22.64
C THR A 483 -12.52 -14.18 -23.65
N ALA A 484 -13.26 -13.39 -24.44
CA ALA A 484 -14.12 -13.93 -25.49
C ALA A 484 -13.33 -14.71 -26.54
N VAL A 485 -12.14 -14.24 -26.93
CA VAL A 485 -11.27 -14.98 -27.86
C VAL A 485 -10.74 -16.27 -27.21
N ILE A 486 -10.41 -16.26 -25.93
CA ILE A 486 -9.97 -17.46 -25.21
C ILE A 486 -11.09 -18.50 -25.13
N ILE A 487 -12.31 -18.08 -24.79
CA ILE A 487 -13.48 -18.97 -24.77
C ILE A 487 -13.69 -19.56 -26.17
N PHE A 488 -13.57 -18.75 -27.22
CA PHE A 488 -13.61 -19.23 -28.60
C PHE A 488 -12.54 -20.29 -28.88
N VAL A 489 -11.28 -20.06 -28.50
CA VAL A 489 -10.17 -21.01 -28.66
C VAL A 489 -10.50 -22.33 -27.95
N ILE A 490 -10.99 -22.28 -26.71
CA ILE A 490 -11.34 -23.47 -25.93
C ILE A 490 -12.47 -24.25 -26.63
N VAL A 491 -13.57 -23.58 -26.98
CA VAL A 491 -14.75 -24.24 -27.58
C VAL A 491 -14.43 -24.81 -28.97
N ALA A 492 -13.83 -24.00 -29.85
CA ALA A 492 -13.47 -24.44 -31.19
C ALA A 492 -12.38 -25.52 -31.16
N GLY A 493 -11.48 -25.44 -30.18
CA GLY A 493 -10.40 -26.39 -29.98
C GLY A 493 -10.89 -27.76 -29.53
N PHE A 494 -11.84 -27.81 -28.58
CA PHE A 494 -12.48 -29.07 -28.21
C PHE A 494 -13.41 -29.62 -29.31
N ALA A 495 -14.03 -28.76 -30.11
CA ALA A 495 -14.86 -29.19 -31.24
C ALA A 495 -14.08 -29.93 -32.33
N HIS A 496 -12.78 -29.65 -32.48
CA HIS A 496 -11.88 -30.32 -33.43
C HIS A 496 -10.80 -31.15 -32.72
N ALA A 497 -11.07 -31.59 -31.49
CA ALA A 497 -10.12 -32.37 -30.71
C ALA A 497 -9.95 -33.78 -31.28
N ASP A 498 -8.70 -34.21 -31.44
CA ASP A 498 -8.37 -35.61 -31.69
C ASP A 498 -7.61 -36.20 -30.49
N THR A 499 -8.22 -37.19 -29.84
CA THR A 499 -7.62 -37.91 -28.70
C THR A 499 -6.37 -38.71 -29.07
N SER A 500 -6.15 -38.98 -30.36
CA SER A 500 -4.94 -39.65 -30.85
C SER A 500 -3.68 -38.80 -30.59
N ASN A 501 -3.80 -37.48 -30.62
CA ASN A 501 -2.71 -36.52 -30.38
C ASN A 501 -2.17 -36.57 -28.94
N LEU A 502 -2.95 -37.11 -27.98
CA LEU A 502 -2.51 -37.31 -26.60
C LEU A 502 -1.56 -38.49 -26.42
N LYS A 503 -1.30 -39.30 -27.45
CA LYS A 503 -0.42 -40.47 -27.38
C LYS A 503 0.91 -40.18 -28.09
N PRO A 504 2.07 -40.35 -27.43
CA PRO A 504 2.27 -40.65 -26.01
C PRO A 504 1.98 -39.42 -25.11
N PHE A 505 1.40 -39.64 -23.93
CA PHE A 505 0.99 -38.54 -23.04
C PHE A 505 2.19 -37.88 -22.33
N LEU A 506 3.17 -38.70 -21.91
CA LEU A 506 4.38 -38.27 -21.21
C LEU A 506 5.64 -38.57 -22.05
N PRO A 507 5.84 -37.93 -23.22
CA PRO A 507 6.98 -38.21 -24.09
C PRO A 507 8.33 -37.93 -23.41
N PHE A 508 8.38 -36.92 -22.54
CA PHE A 508 9.57 -36.47 -21.82
C PHE A 508 9.58 -36.89 -20.32
N GLY A 509 8.62 -37.73 -19.92
CA GLY A 509 8.47 -38.19 -18.53
C GLY A 509 8.16 -37.07 -17.52
N ALA A 510 8.23 -37.40 -16.23
CA ALA A 510 7.94 -36.46 -15.14
C ALA A 510 8.93 -35.27 -15.08
N LYS A 511 10.18 -35.50 -15.51
CA LYS A 511 11.20 -34.44 -15.56
C LYS A 511 10.78 -33.31 -16.50
N GLY A 512 10.32 -33.64 -17.71
CA GLY A 512 9.82 -32.66 -18.67
C GLY A 512 8.61 -31.86 -18.16
N VAL A 513 7.70 -32.53 -17.44
CA VAL A 513 6.53 -31.89 -16.83
C VAL A 513 6.94 -30.81 -15.82
N PHE A 514 7.85 -31.10 -14.90
CA PHE A 514 8.27 -30.14 -13.88
C PHE A 514 9.22 -29.06 -14.41
N GLN A 515 10.05 -29.38 -15.40
CA GLN A 515 10.84 -28.38 -16.13
C GLN A 515 9.93 -27.36 -16.82
N ALA A 516 8.92 -27.83 -17.56
CA ALA A 516 7.92 -26.97 -18.16
C ALA A 516 7.10 -26.21 -17.10
N ALA A 517 6.72 -26.84 -15.98
CA ALA A 517 5.98 -26.18 -14.90
C ALA A 517 6.74 -24.98 -14.33
N ALA A 518 8.06 -25.09 -14.21
CA ALA A 518 8.91 -24.03 -13.71
C ALA A 518 9.04 -22.87 -14.72
N ILE A 519 9.15 -23.15 -16.02
CA ILE A 519 9.19 -22.11 -17.07
C ILE A 519 7.81 -21.44 -17.23
N LEU A 520 6.73 -22.23 -17.21
CA LEU A 520 5.35 -21.74 -17.31
C LEU A 520 4.91 -21.00 -16.05
N TYR A 521 5.69 -21.01 -14.97
CA TYR A 521 5.42 -20.18 -13.80
C TYR A 521 5.35 -18.69 -14.16
N PHE A 522 6.12 -18.27 -15.16
CA PHE A 522 5.98 -16.95 -15.78
C PHE A 522 4.55 -16.63 -16.22
N ALA A 523 3.79 -17.61 -16.73
CA ALA A 523 2.42 -17.39 -17.18
C ALA A 523 1.46 -17.04 -16.04
N TYR A 524 1.81 -17.36 -14.79
CA TYR A 524 1.07 -16.99 -13.59
C TYR A 524 1.58 -15.70 -12.95
N GLY A 525 2.71 -15.15 -13.41
CA GLY A 525 3.22 -13.85 -12.99
C GLY A 525 2.24 -12.73 -13.32
N GLY A 526 2.21 -11.68 -12.49
CA GLY A 526 1.37 -10.50 -12.70
C GLY A 526 0.17 -10.39 -11.75
N PHE A 527 -0.20 -11.44 -11.01
CA PHE A 527 -1.24 -11.30 -9.97
C PHE A 527 -0.83 -10.31 -8.87
N ASP A 528 0.46 -10.25 -8.57
CA ASP A 528 1.08 -9.35 -7.59
C ASP A 528 0.92 -7.87 -7.99
N SER A 529 0.64 -7.60 -9.28
CA SER A 529 0.23 -6.27 -9.74
C SER A 529 -1.07 -5.81 -9.07
N ILE A 530 -1.99 -6.72 -8.69
CA ILE A 530 -3.19 -6.37 -7.92
C ILE A 530 -2.79 -5.82 -6.54
N ALA A 531 -1.76 -6.40 -5.90
CA ALA A 531 -1.29 -5.95 -4.59
C ALA A 531 -0.74 -4.50 -4.64
N THR A 532 -0.12 -4.10 -5.76
CA THR A 532 0.33 -2.71 -5.97
C THR A 532 -0.82 -1.70 -6.12
N MET A 533 -2.04 -2.16 -6.40
CA MET A 533 -3.24 -1.31 -6.49
C MET A 533 -3.92 -1.10 -5.12
N ALA A 534 -3.33 -1.59 -4.02
CA ALA A 534 -3.94 -1.50 -2.70
C ALA A 534 -4.23 -0.05 -2.27
N GLU A 535 -3.33 0.89 -2.57
CA GLU A 535 -3.50 2.32 -2.26
C GLU A 535 -4.63 3.00 -3.06
N GLU A 536 -4.99 2.46 -4.22
CA GLU A 536 -6.04 2.97 -5.12
C GLU A 536 -7.38 2.24 -4.95
N THR A 537 -7.42 1.21 -4.10
CA THR A 537 -8.61 0.40 -3.85
C THR A 537 -9.50 1.04 -2.78
N LYS A 538 -10.81 1.09 -3.02
CA LYS A 538 -11.77 1.71 -2.07
C LYS A 538 -11.85 0.97 -0.74
N ASN A 539 -12.00 -0.35 -0.80
CA ASN A 539 -12.08 -1.23 0.38
C ASN A 539 -11.02 -2.35 0.30
N PRO A 540 -9.74 -2.05 0.57
CA PRO A 540 -8.63 -3.01 0.43
C PRO A 540 -8.89 -4.34 1.14
N SER A 541 -9.45 -4.31 2.35
CA SER A 541 -9.65 -5.50 3.19
C SER A 541 -10.65 -6.53 2.64
N ARG A 542 -11.52 -6.13 1.71
CA ARG A 542 -12.50 -7.01 1.05
C ARG A 542 -12.15 -7.24 -0.41
N ASP A 543 -11.84 -6.17 -1.13
CA ASP A 543 -11.75 -6.20 -2.58
C ASP A 543 -10.46 -6.87 -3.07
N ILE A 544 -9.35 -6.71 -2.34
CA ILE A 544 -8.05 -7.31 -2.70
C ILE A 544 -8.10 -8.85 -2.59
N PRO A 545 -8.60 -9.47 -1.50
CA PRO A 545 -8.73 -10.93 -1.44
C PRO A 545 -9.56 -11.53 -2.56
N ILE A 546 -10.69 -10.89 -2.89
CA ILE A 546 -11.57 -11.33 -3.99
C ILE A 546 -10.83 -11.20 -5.33
N GLY A 547 -10.13 -10.09 -5.54
CA GLY A 547 -9.34 -9.84 -6.75
C GLY A 547 -8.22 -10.86 -6.96
N LEU A 548 -7.38 -11.07 -5.94
CA LEU A 548 -6.21 -11.95 -5.99
C LEU A 548 -6.60 -13.42 -6.14
N VAL A 549 -7.37 -13.96 -5.18
CA VAL A 549 -7.74 -15.39 -5.17
C VAL A 549 -8.71 -15.72 -6.30
N GLY A 550 -9.66 -14.82 -6.58
CA GLY A 550 -10.66 -15.01 -7.63
C GLY A 550 -10.05 -15.02 -9.03
N SER A 551 -9.17 -14.05 -9.34
CA SER A 551 -8.50 -14.02 -10.64
C SER A 551 -7.57 -15.23 -10.83
N MET A 552 -6.76 -15.59 -9.83
CA MET A 552 -5.84 -16.73 -9.93
C MET A 552 -6.58 -18.05 -10.17
N SER A 553 -7.67 -18.29 -9.43
CA SER A 553 -8.46 -19.53 -9.58
C SER A 553 -9.03 -19.67 -10.99
N MET A 554 -9.56 -18.58 -11.53
CA MET A 554 -10.11 -18.53 -12.89
C MET A 554 -9.02 -18.73 -13.95
N ILE A 555 -7.85 -18.11 -13.79
CA ILE A 555 -6.71 -18.23 -14.71
C ILE A 555 -6.19 -19.67 -14.75
N THR A 556 -6.01 -20.33 -13.61
CA THR A 556 -5.54 -21.72 -13.56
C THR A 556 -6.47 -22.65 -14.33
N VAL A 557 -7.79 -22.51 -14.18
CA VAL A 557 -8.77 -23.31 -14.92
C VAL A 557 -8.66 -23.07 -16.42
N ILE A 558 -8.61 -21.80 -16.84
CA ILE A 558 -8.51 -21.42 -18.26
C ILE A 558 -7.23 -21.95 -18.89
N TYR A 559 -6.10 -21.84 -18.19
CA TYR A 559 -4.82 -22.33 -18.69
C TYR A 559 -4.80 -23.85 -18.86
N CYS A 560 -5.37 -24.60 -17.91
CA CYS A 560 -5.50 -26.05 -18.04
C CYS A 560 -6.36 -26.43 -19.25
N LEU A 561 -7.48 -25.74 -19.47
CA LEU A 561 -8.38 -25.98 -20.61
C LEU A 561 -7.72 -25.61 -21.95
N MET A 562 -7.04 -24.47 -22.03
CA MET A 562 -6.32 -24.05 -23.23
C MET A 562 -5.17 -24.99 -23.56
N ALA A 563 -4.37 -25.39 -22.57
CA ALA A 563 -3.27 -26.33 -22.77
C ALA A 563 -3.77 -27.69 -23.25
N LEU A 564 -4.85 -28.21 -22.65
CA LEU A 564 -5.47 -29.47 -23.07
C LEU A 564 -6.03 -29.36 -24.50
N SER A 565 -6.71 -28.26 -24.80
CA SER A 565 -7.24 -27.98 -26.13
C SER A 565 -6.15 -27.94 -27.19
N LEU A 566 -5.00 -27.30 -26.92
CA LEU A 566 -3.88 -27.25 -27.87
C LEU A 566 -3.31 -28.66 -28.13
N SER A 567 -3.09 -29.44 -27.08
CA SER A 567 -2.56 -30.81 -27.19
C SER A 567 -3.52 -31.79 -27.88
N MET A 568 -4.82 -31.50 -27.89
CA MET A 568 -5.80 -32.28 -28.65
C MET A 568 -5.94 -31.81 -30.10
N LEU A 569 -5.71 -30.53 -30.39
CA LEU A 569 -5.78 -29.98 -31.75
C LEU A 569 -4.64 -30.48 -32.64
N GLN A 570 -3.43 -30.60 -32.08
CA GLN A 570 -2.24 -31.01 -32.81
C GLN A 570 -1.33 -31.90 -31.99
N LYS A 571 -0.65 -32.81 -32.69
CA LYS A 571 0.43 -33.60 -32.13
C LYS A 571 1.56 -32.67 -31.68
N TYR A 572 2.12 -32.93 -30.50
CA TYR A 572 3.09 -32.05 -29.86
C TYR A 572 4.33 -31.72 -30.72
N THR A 573 4.74 -32.63 -31.61
CA THR A 573 5.87 -32.46 -32.55
C THR A 573 5.60 -31.49 -33.70
N GLU A 574 4.35 -31.10 -33.92
CA GLU A 574 3.92 -30.23 -35.02
C GLU A 574 3.43 -28.87 -34.54
N ILE A 575 3.41 -28.65 -33.21
CA ILE A 575 3.00 -27.39 -32.61
C ILE A 575 4.05 -26.33 -32.92
N ASP A 576 3.61 -25.21 -33.50
CA ASP A 576 4.50 -24.07 -33.76
C ASP A 576 4.90 -23.37 -32.44
N THR A 577 6.19 -23.18 -32.24
CA THR A 577 6.75 -22.59 -31.00
C THR A 577 6.64 -21.06 -30.94
N GLY A 578 6.09 -20.39 -31.95
CA GLY A 578 5.94 -18.93 -32.02
C GLY A 578 4.51 -18.44 -31.98
N ALA A 579 3.58 -19.19 -32.59
CA ALA A 579 2.17 -18.84 -32.75
C ALA A 579 1.29 -20.10 -32.66
N ALA A 580 1.42 -20.82 -31.55
CA ALA A 580 0.89 -22.16 -31.35
C ALA A 580 -0.60 -22.30 -31.69
N PHE A 581 -1.45 -21.46 -31.08
CA PHE A 581 -2.90 -21.57 -31.27
C PHE A 581 -3.34 -21.15 -32.68
N SER A 582 -2.77 -20.08 -33.24
CA SER A 582 -3.21 -19.61 -34.56
C SER A 582 -2.80 -20.55 -35.69
N VAL A 583 -1.60 -21.14 -35.62
CA VAL A 583 -1.13 -22.15 -36.57
C VAL A 583 -1.89 -23.47 -36.40
N ALA A 584 -2.21 -23.86 -35.16
CA ALA A 584 -3.00 -25.06 -34.91
C ALA A 584 -4.37 -25.02 -35.61
N PHE A 585 -5.11 -23.90 -35.48
CA PHE A 585 -6.39 -23.74 -36.19
C PHE A 585 -6.23 -23.69 -37.71
N GLN A 586 -5.13 -23.14 -38.22
CA GLN A 586 -4.85 -23.13 -39.66
C GLN A 586 -4.68 -24.56 -40.19
N ASN A 587 -3.95 -25.42 -39.47
CA ASN A 587 -3.66 -26.78 -39.89
C ASN A 587 -4.88 -27.71 -39.78
N VAL A 588 -5.80 -27.43 -38.87
CA VAL A 588 -7.10 -28.12 -38.73
C VAL A 588 -8.13 -27.65 -39.77
N GLY A 589 -7.77 -26.71 -40.65
CA GLY A 589 -8.60 -26.25 -41.77
C GLY A 589 -9.40 -24.98 -41.50
N MET A 590 -9.40 -24.46 -40.26
CA MET A 590 -10.07 -23.22 -39.87
C MET A 590 -9.21 -21.97 -40.17
N LYS A 591 -8.94 -21.72 -41.45
CA LYS A 591 -8.06 -20.61 -41.90
C LYS A 591 -8.50 -19.22 -41.42
N TRP A 592 -9.80 -18.99 -41.24
CA TRP A 592 -10.33 -17.72 -40.70
C TRP A 592 -10.07 -17.57 -39.19
N ALA A 593 -10.12 -18.67 -38.44
CA ALA A 593 -9.92 -18.67 -36.99
C ALA A 593 -8.50 -18.27 -36.61
N LYS A 594 -7.52 -18.60 -37.46
CA LYS A 594 -6.13 -18.09 -37.34
C LYS A 594 -6.10 -16.58 -37.08
N TYR A 595 -6.82 -15.79 -37.87
CA TYR A 595 -6.80 -14.33 -37.76
C TYR A 595 -7.46 -13.83 -36.49
N VAL A 596 -8.57 -14.45 -36.08
CA VAL A 596 -9.27 -14.11 -34.83
C VAL A 596 -8.39 -14.39 -33.62
N VAL A 597 -7.74 -15.56 -33.59
CA VAL A 597 -6.84 -15.95 -32.50
C VAL A 597 -5.57 -15.10 -32.50
N ALA A 598 -4.96 -14.85 -33.65
CA ALA A 598 -3.76 -14.01 -33.73
C ALA A 598 -4.05 -12.56 -33.31
N PHE A 599 -5.17 -11.99 -33.75
CA PHE A 599 -5.59 -10.65 -33.32
C PHE A 599 -5.88 -10.61 -31.81
N GLY A 600 -6.59 -11.62 -31.28
CA GLY A 600 -6.85 -11.74 -29.85
C GLY A 600 -5.58 -11.86 -29.03
N ALA A 601 -4.62 -12.69 -29.46
CA ALA A 601 -3.33 -12.84 -28.79
C ALA A 601 -2.51 -11.54 -28.79
N LEU A 602 -2.43 -10.83 -29.92
CA LEU A 602 -1.76 -9.52 -30.00
C LEU A 602 -2.42 -8.51 -29.08
N LYS A 603 -3.75 -8.42 -29.12
CA LYS A 603 -4.52 -7.52 -28.27
C LYS A 603 -4.41 -7.89 -26.78
N GLY A 604 -4.35 -9.17 -26.44
CA GLY A 604 -4.09 -9.70 -25.11
C GLY A 604 -2.71 -9.31 -24.59
N MET A 605 -1.66 -9.59 -25.36
CA MET A 605 -0.28 -9.20 -25.03
C MET A 605 -0.10 -7.68 -24.90
N THR A 606 -0.75 -6.87 -25.74
CA THR A 606 -0.76 -5.41 -25.57
C THR A 606 -1.41 -5.00 -24.24
N THR A 607 -2.46 -5.70 -23.80
CA THR A 607 -3.12 -5.42 -22.51
C THR A 607 -2.19 -5.74 -21.34
N VAL A 608 -1.51 -6.89 -21.39
CA VAL A 608 -0.49 -7.26 -20.40
C VAL A 608 0.61 -6.22 -20.32
N LEU A 609 1.13 -5.73 -21.46
CA LEU A 609 2.14 -4.68 -21.46
C LEU A 609 1.64 -3.41 -20.77
N LEU A 610 0.43 -2.92 -21.10
CA LEU A 610 -0.13 -1.72 -20.48
C LEU A 610 -0.32 -1.88 -18.97
N VAL A 611 -0.86 -3.02 -18.53
CA VAL A 611 -1.11 -3.31 -17.11
C VAL A 611 0.21 -3.48 -16.34
N ALA A 612 1.16 -4.22 -16.91
CA ALA A 612 2.48 -4.41 -16.32
C ALA A 612 3.22 -3.07 -16.19
N ARG A 613 3.15 -2.17 -17.18
CA ARG A 613 3.77 -0.84 -17.05
C ARG A 613 3.21 -0.06 -15.88
N LEU A 614 1.90 -0.13 -15.65
CA LEU A 614 1.25 0.54 -14.54
C LEU A 614 1.76 0.02 -13.18
N SER A 615 1.81 -1.31 -12.97
CA SER A 615 2.27 -1.87 -11.70
C SER A 615 3.77 -1.68 -11.48
N GLN A 616 4.59 -1.91 -12.51
CA GLN A 616 6.04 -1.77 -12.45
C GLN A 616 6.46 -0.33 -12.12
N ALA A 617 5.80 0.67 -12.72
CA ALA A 617 6.12 2.06 -12.43
C ALA A 617 5.88 2.40 -10.94
N ARG A 618 4.86 1.81 -10.31
CA ARG A 618 4.58 1.99 -8.87
C ARG A 618 5.60 1.31 -7.98
N TYR A 619 6.03 0.08 -8.32
CA TYR A 619 7.14 -0.58 -7.62
C TYR A 619 8.40 0.29 -7.63
N ILE A 620 8.80 0.80 -8.80
CA ILE A 620 9.99 1.64 -8.94
C ILE A 620 9.84 2.96 -8.20
N THR A 621 8.66 3.59 -8.26
CA THR A 621 8.38 4.78 -7.46
C THR A 621 8.53 4.50 -5.97
N HIS A 622 8.01 3.38 -5.44
CA HIS A 622 8.14 3.05 -4.02
C HIS A 622 9.57 2.71 -3.61
N ILE A 623 10.31 1.98 -4.45
CA ILE A 623 11.74 1.71 -4.24
C ILE A 623 12.56 3.02 -4.21
N ALA A 624 12.21 3.99 -5.06
CA ALA A 624 12.82 5.31 -5.09
C ALA A 624 12.46 6.17 -3.87
N ARG A 625 11.22 6.09 -3.36
CA ARG A 625 10.81 6.74 -2.10
C ARG A 625 11.69 6.28 -0.93
N CYS A 626 12.07 5.00 -0.93
CA CYS A 626 12.98 4.46 0.08
C CYS A 626 14.48 4.77 -0.17
N HIS A 627 14.82 5.60 -1.16
CA HIS A 627 16.19 5.98 -1.54
C HIS A 627 17.08 4.78 -1.89
N MET A 628 16.50 3.64 -2.29
CA MET A 628 17.27 2.50 -2.81
C MET A 628 17.77 2.72 -4.23
N ILE A 629 17.05 3.56 -4.97
CA ILE A 629 17.46 4.17 -6.23
C ILE A 629 17.25 5.69 -6.09
N PRO A 630 17.80 6.52 -6.99
CA PRO A 630 17.64 7.97 -6.94
C PRO A 630 16.19 8.43 -6.75
N PRO A 631 15.89 9.31 -5.76
CA PRO A 631 14.52 9.73 -5.43
C PRO A 631 13.84 10.52 -6.55
N TRP A 632 14.57 10.98 -7.56
CA TRP A 632 14.01 11.53 -8.79
C TRP A 632 13.01 10.60 -9.50
N PHE A 633 13.15 9.28 -9.33
CA PHE A 633 12.21 8.27 -9.84
C PHE A 633 10.93 8.13 -8.98
N ALA A 634 10.89 8.73 -7.79
CA ALA A 634 9.72 8.74 -6.89
C ALA A 634 8.68 9.80 -7.26
N LEU A 635 9.03 10.74 -8.15
CA LEU A 635 8.18 11.85 -8.54
C LEU A 635 6.97 11.39 -9.38
N VAL A 636 5.80 11.92 -9.04
CA VAL A 636 4.53 11.65 -9.73
C VAL A 636 4.06 12.92 -10.43
N HIS A 637 3.70 12.81 -11.70
CA HIS A 637 3.31 13.97 -12.50
C HIS A 637 1.93 14.51 -12.05
N PRO A 638 1.79 15.83 -11.80
CA PRO A 638 0.61 16.40 -11.12
C PRO A 638 -0.69 16.30 -11.92
N LYS A 639 -0.62 16.41 -13.26
CA LYS A 639 -1.82 16.36 -14.11
C LYS A 639 -2.30 14.94 -14.41
N THR A 640 -1.37 14.01 -14.58
CA THR A 640 -1.67 12.63 -15.02
C THR A 640 -1.74 11.66 -13.85
N GLY A 641 -1.14 11.98 -12.70
CA GLY A 641 -1.02 11.07 -11.57
C GLY A 641 -0.13 9.87 -11.88
N THR A 642 0.79 9.98 -12.84
CA THR A 642 1.67 8.90 -13.30
C THR A 642 3.14 9.21 -13.03
N PRO A 643 3.94 8.24 -12.56
CA PRO A 643 5.37 8.40 -12.41
C PRO A 643 6.08 8.21 -13.76
N ILE A 644 6.20 9.31 -14.52
CA ILE A 644 6.75 9.31 -15.88
C ILE A 644 8.23 8.88 -15.86
N ASN A 645 9.00 9.36 -14.89
CA ASN A 645 10.45 9.08 -14.79
C ASN A 645 10.73 7.58 -14.58
N ALA A 646 10.00 6.96 -13.65
CA ALA A 646 10.08 5.52 -13.40
C ALA A 646 9.65 4.71 -14.64
N THR A 647 8.55 5.13 -15.28
CA THR A 647 8.05 4.47 -16.52
C THR A 647 9.12 4.50 -17.62
N LEU A 648 9.81 5.63 -17.79
CA LEU A 648 10.84 5.80 -18.80
C LEU A 648 12.04 4.89 -18.54
N LEU A 649 12.51 4.80 -17.29
CA LEU A 649 13.62 3.92 -16.89
C LEU A 649 13.36 2.47 -17.30
N ILE A 650 12.21 1.93 -16.90
CA ILE A 650 11.85 0.54 -17.18
C ILE A 650 11.65 0.34 -18.68
N THR A 651 11.06 1.31 -19.38
CA THR A 651 10.83 1.22 -20.83
C THR A 651 12.14 1.17 -21.60
N ILE A 652 13.08 2.06 -21.31
CA ILE A 652 14.39 2.08 -21.96
C ILE A 652 15.13 0.77 -21.69
N ALA A 653 15.21 0.33 -20.43
CA ALA A 653 15.86 -0.92 -20.06
C ALA A 653 15.22 -2.13 -20.76
N SER A 654 13.89 -2.22 -20.75
CA SER A 654 13.15 -3.32 -21.40
C SER A 654 13.31 -3.29 -22.93
N ALA A 655 13.35 -2.10 -23.54
CA ALA A 655 13.49 -1.96 -24.98
C ALA A 655 14.88 -2.40 -25.44
N ILE A 656 15.93 -2.11 -24.67
CA ILE A 656 17.30 -2.60 -24.93
C ILE A 656 17.34 -4.12 -24.76
N VAL A 657 16.86 -4.64 -23.63
CA VAL A 657 16.89 -6.09 -23.36
C VAL A 657 16.07 -6.87 -24.39
N GLY A 658 14.86 -6.38 -24.73
CA GLY A 658 13.98 -6.98 -25.72
C GLY A 658 14.52 -6.92 -27.14
N PHE A 659 15.32 -5.90 -27.46
CA PHE A 659 16.02 -5.81 -28.75
C PHE A 659 17.03 -6.94 -28.90
N PHE A 660 17.91 -7.15 -27.91
CA PHE A 660 19.04 -8.07 -28.03
C PHE A 660 18.75 -9.51 -27.61
N THR A 661 17.84 -9.77 -26.68
CA THR A 661 17.78 -11.05 -25.95
C THR A 661 16.60 -11.90 -26.39
N GLY A 662 16.82 -13.18 -26.71
CA GLY A 662 15.80 -14.15 -27.13
C GLY A 662 14.81 -14.55 -26.04
N LEU A 663 13.61 -14.99 -26.44
CA LEU A 663 12.50 -15.30 -25.52
C LEU A 663 12.84 -16.39 -24.49
N ASP A 664 13.54 -17.45 -24.91
CA ASP A 664 13.94 -18.56 -24.05
C ASP A 664 14.84 -18.10 -22.89
N VAL A 665 15.86 -17.29 -23.22
CA VAL A 665 16.75 -16.66 -22.23
C VAL A 665 15.97 -15.79 -21.25
N LEU A 666 15.00 -15.01 -21.73
CA LEU A 666 14.18 -14.12 -20.91
C LEU A 666 13.25 -14.93 -19.98
N SER A 667 12.53 -15.93 -20.50
CA SER A 667 11.53 -16.70 -19.75
C SER A 667 12.12 -17.51 -18.59
N SER A 668 13.29 -18.13 -18.81
CA SER A 668 14.02 -18.85 -17.76
C SER A 668 14.50 -17.93 -16.64
N LEU A 669 14.97 -16.73 -16.97
CA LEU A 669 15.43 -15.74 -16.00
C LEU A 669 14.29 -15.16 -15.14
N ILE A 670 13.15 -14.84 -15.76
CA ILE A 670 11.99 -14.29 -15.03
C ILE A 670 11.50 -15.31 -14.01
N SER A 671 11.35 -16.57 -14.43
CA SER A 671 10.79 -17.61 -13.58
C SER A 671 11.60 -17.83 -12.29
N VAL A 672 12.94 -17.87 -12.38
CA VAL A 672 13.79 -17.94 -11.16
C VAL A 672 13.53 -16.76 -10.24
N SER A 673 13.47 -15.54 -10.79
CA SER A 673 13.26 -14.31 -10.04
C SER A 673 11.92 -14.29 -9.31
N THR A 674 10.82 -14.58 -10.03
CA THR A 674 9.46 -14.61 -9.47
C THR A 674 9.33 -15.69 -8.39
N LEU A 675 9.83 -16.90 -8.64
CA LEU A 675 9.81 -18.00 -7.66
C LEU A 675 10.59 -17.63 -6.38
N PHE A 676 11.71 -16.92 -6.53
CA PHE A 676 12.50 -16.46 -5.39
C PHE A 676 11.74 -15.43 -4.56
N VAL A 677 11.13 -14.42 -5.19
CA VAL A 677 10.34 -13.40 -4.49
C VAL A 677 9.17 -14.03 -3.74
N PHE A 678 8.47 -15.00 -4.33
CA PHE A 678 7.32 -15.64 -3.70
C PHE A 678 7.70 -16.59 -2.55
N MET A 679 8.85 -17.28 -2.68
CA MET A 679 9.45 -17.99 -1.55
C MET A 679 9.73 -17.01 -0.40
N MET A 680 10.34 -15.86 -0.68
CA MET A 680 10.67 -14.85 0.32
C MET A 680 9.42 -14.28 1.01
N ILE A 681 8.32 -14.06 0.29
CA ILE A 681 7.05 -13.63 0.87
C ILE A 681 6.46 -14.69 1.79
N SER A 682 6.57 -15.96 1.42
CA SER A 682 6.10 -17.06 2.27
C SER A 682 6.93 -17.18 3.56
N VAL A 683 8.25 -16.95 3.48
CA VAL A 683 9.14 -16.83 4.66
C VAL A 683 8.75 -15.63 5.51
N ALA A 684 8.52 -14.47 4.89
CA ALA A 684 8.12 -13.25 5.58
C ALA A 684 6.80 -13.39 6.34
N LEU A 685 5.83 -14.13 5.78
CA LEU A 685 4.56 -14.39 6.45
C LEU A 685 4.77 -15.23 7.72
N LEU A 686 5.62 -16.26 7.67
CA LEU A 686 5.97 -17.04 8.86
C LEU A 686 6.68 -16.17 9.90
N VAL A 687 7.61 -15.31 9.49
CA VAL A 687 8.25 -14.34 10.40
C VAL A 687 7.21 -13.43 11.03
N ARG A 688 6.29 -12.87 10.25
CA ARG A 688 5.22 -11.99 10.73
C ARG A 688 4.33 -12.65 11.78
N ARG A 689 3.99 -13.93 11.60
CA ARG A 689 3.10 -14.68 12.50
C ARG A 689 3.73 -15.02 13.83
N TYR A 690 5.03 -15.29 13.86
CA TYR A 690 5.72 -15.82 15.03
C TYR A 690 6.70 -14.82 15.70
N TYR A 691 6.94 -13.66 15.10
CA TYR A 691 7.88 -12.67 15.64
C TYR A 691 7.30 -11.25 15.67
N VAL A 692 7.41 -10.61 16.84
CA VAL A 692 7.10 -9.20 17.07
C VAL A 692 8.23 -8.56 17.85
N ARG A 693 8.76 -7.43 17.35
CA ARG A 693 9.87 -6.69 17.97
C ARG A 693 9.49 -6.27 19.39
N GLY A 694 10.39 -6.51 20.35
CA GLY A 694 10.22 -6.14 21.76
C GLY A 694 9.29 -7.04 22.58
N VAL A 695 8.48 -7.89 21.94
CA VAL A 695 7.56 -8.81 22.63
C VAL A 695 8.10 -10.24 22.65
N THR A 696 8.66 -10.71 21.53
CA THR A 696 9.09 -12.11 21.40
C THR A 696 10.42 -12.36 22.13
N PRO A 697 10.51 -13.36 23.03
CA PRO A 697 11.76 -13.71 23.70
C PRO A 697 12.84 -14.17 22.72
N ARG A 698 14.12 -13.89 23.03
CA ARG A 698 15.27 -14.30 22.19
C ARG A 698 15.30 -15.80 21.92
N GLU A 699 14.93 -16.63 22.89
CA GLU A 699 14.86 -18.08 22.72
C GLU A 699 13.84 -18.51 21.66
N SER A 700 12.66 -17.87 21.67
CA SER A 700 11.60 -18.15 20.68
C SER A 700 12.01 -17.66 19.29
N LEU A 701 12.71 -16.53 19.20
CA LEU A 701 13.30 -16.05 17.95
C LEU A 701 14.36 -17.04 17.41
N LEU A 702 15.26 -17.54 18.25
CA LEU A 702 16.28 -18.53 17.83
C LEU A 702 15.63 -19.83 17.34
N LYS A 703 14.59 -20.31 18.02
CA LYS A 703 13.78 -21.47 17.59
C LYS A 703 13.10 -21.20 16.24
N LEU A 704 12.52 -20.01 16.05
CA LEU A 704 11.92 -19.60 14.78
C LEU A 704 12.93 -19.62 13.64
N VAL A 705 14.09 -19.00 13.83
CA VAL A 705 15.17 -19.00 12.83
C VAL A 705 15.64 -20.42 12.53
N MET A 706 15.82 -21.26 13.55
CA MET A 706 16.20 -22.66 13.38
C MET A 706 15.18 -23.42 12.51
N PHE A 707 13.88 -23.35 12.83
CA PHE A 707 12.85 -24.04 12.05
C PHE A 707 12.73 -23.48 10.63
N LEU A 708 12.83 -22.17 10.43
CA LEU A 708 12.83 -21.56 9.09
C LEU A 708 14.01 -22.05 8.25
N VAL A 709 15.22 -22.04 8.80
CA VAL A 709 16.41 -22.56 8.13
C VAL A 709 16.24 -24.05 7.81
N LEU A 710 15.65 -24.83 8.71
CA LEU A 710 15.40 -26.25 8.47
C LEU A 710 14.36 -26.48 7.36
N ILE A 711 13.28 -25.70 7.32
CA ILE A 711 12.27 -25.75 6.24
C ILE A 711 12.89 -25.41 4.89
N VAL A 712 13.68 -24.33 4.82
CA VAL A 712 14.33 -23.91 3.56
C VAL A 712 15.39 -24.92 3.14
N ALA A 713 16.26 -25.37 4.06
CA ALA A 713 17.33 -26.32 3.76
C ALA A 713 16.77 -27.70 3.36
N SER A 714 15.73 -28.19 4.03
CA SER A 714 15.07 -29.45 3.63
C SER A 714 14.40 -29.32 2.27
N SER A 715 13.76 -28.19 1.96
CA SER A 715 13.19 -27.89 0.64
C SER A 715 14.26 -27.83 -0.46
N MET A 716 15.39 -27.17 -0.20
CA MET A 716 16.55 -27.16 -1.11
C MET A 716 17.11 -28.57 -1.30
N GLY A 717 17.13 -29.39 -0.24
CA GLY A 717 17.54 -30.79 -0.30
C GLY A 717 16.62 -31.64 -1.19
N ILE A 718 15.29 -31.47 -1.08
CA ILE A 718 14.30 -32.11 -1.98
C ILE A 718 14.62 -31.71 -3.43
N SER A 719 14.79 -30.42 -3.69
CA SER A 719 15.03 -29.90 -5.03
C SER A 719 16.38 -30.33 -5.61
N ALA A 720 17.45 -30.33 -4.81
CA ALA A 720 18.78 -30.76 -5.25
C ALA A 720 18.80 -32.26 -5.56
N TYR A 721 18.12 -33.07 -4.75
CA TYR A 721 18.00 -34.51 -4.99
C TYR A 721 17.23 -34.81 -6.28
N TRP A 722 16.15 -34.06 -6.54
CA TRP A 722 15.41 -34.10 -7.81
C TRP A 722 16.30 -33.80 -9.02
N GLY A 723 17.13 -32.75 -8.94
CA GLY A 723 18.05 -32.39 -10.02
C GLY A 723 19.18 -33.40 -10.25
N LEU A 724 19.71 -34.02 -9.19
CA LEU A 724 20.88 -34.92 -9.27
C LEU A 724 20.53 -36.38 -9.54
N ARG A 725 19.45 -36.91 -8.95
CA ARG A 725 19.05 -38.33 -9.05
C ARG A 725 17.53 -38.48 -9.14
N PRO A 726 16.91 -38.16 -10.30
CA PRO A 726 15.46 -38.12 -10.44
C PRO A 726 14.76 -39.47 -10.20
N ASN A 727 15.45 -40.60 -10.41
CA ASN A 727 14.88 -41.95 -10.21
C ASN A 727 15.17 -42.54 -8.82
N GLY A 728 15.92 -41.84 -7.96
CA GLY A 728 16.18 -42.28 -6.60
C GLY A 728 15.04 -41.88 -5.65
N TRP A 729 14.77 -42.68 -4.62
CA TRP A 729 13.74 -42.38 -3.61
C TRP A 729 14.33 -42.11 -2.22
N ILE A 730 15.57 -42.55 -1.97
CA ILE A 730 16.22 -42.51 -0.65
C ILE A 730 16.36 -41.07 -0.14
N GLY A 731 16.69 -40.11 -1.01
CA GLY A 731 16.80 -38.70 -0.60
C GLY A 731 15.50 -38.14 -0.06
N TYR A 732 14.36 -38.45 -0.72
CA TYR A 732 13.05 -38.00 -0.28
C TYR A 732 12.64 -38.58 1.08
N THR A 733 13.08 -39.81 1.40
CA THR A 733 12.81 -40.41 2.72
C THR A 733 13.49 -39.70 3.88
N VAL A 734 14.50 -38.86 3.61
CA VAL A 734 15.13 -38.02 4.63
C VAL A 734 14.58 -36.60 4.56
N THR A 735 14.56 -36.00 3.38
CA THR A 735 14.28 -34.57 3.23
C THR A 735 12.81 -34.21 3.42
N VAL A 736 11.86 -35.06 2.99
CA VAL A 736 10.42 -34.80 3.17
C VAL A 736 9.99 -34.95 4.63
N PRO A 737 10.38 -36.01 5.37
CA PRO A 737 10.13 -36.06 6.81
C PRO A 737 10.81 -34.94 7.57
N LEU A 738 12.02 -34.51 7.16
CA LEU A 738 12.69 -33.38 7.79
C LEU A 738 11.90 -32.08 7.61
N TRP A 739 11.39 -31.80 6.41
CA TRP A 739 10.50 -30.68 6.13
C TRP A 739 9.23 -30.74 7.00
N PHE A 740 8.58 -31.91 7.03
CA PHE A 740 7.35 -32.13 7.81
C PHE A 740 7.59 -31.92 9.31
N LEU A 741 8.66 -32.50 9.86
CA LEU A 741 9.04 -32.36 11.27
C LEU A 741 9.42 -30.91 11.61
N ALA A 742 10.05 -30.18 10.69
CA ALA A 742 10.36 -28.77 10.89
C ALA A 742 9.09 -27.90 10.95
N THR A 743 8.13 -28.16 10.07
CA THR A 743 6.83 -27.46 10.07
C THR A 743 5.98 -27.84 11.28
N LEU A 744 5.95 -29.12 11.64
CA LEU A 744 5.29 -29.60 12.86
C LEU A 744 5.93 -28.99 14.11
N GLY A 745 7.26 -28.95 14.16
CA GLY A 745 8.01 -28.33 15.26
C GLY A 745 7.68 -26.84 15.41
N MET A 746 7.60 -26.10 14.30
CA MET A 746 7.14 -24.71 14.31
C MET A 746 5.69 -24.58 14.83
N SER A 747 4.80 -25.51 14.47
CA SER A 747 3.41 -25.49 14.93
C SER A 747 3.25 -25.84 16.41
N LEU A 748 4.12 -26.69 16.98
CA LEU A 748 4.00 -27.19 18.35
C LEU A 748 4.81 -26.38 19.36
N PHE A 749 6.01 -25.91 18.99
CA PHE A 749 6.96 -25.30 19.92
C PHE A 749 6.98 -23.78 19.89
N LEU A 750 6.31 -23.14 18.93
CA LEU A 750 6.23 -21.68 18.83
C LEU A 750 4.79 -21.19 18.96
N THR A 751 4.60 -20.18 19.80
CA THR A 751 3.30 -19.52 19.95
C THR A 751 3.16 -18.42 18.90
N GLN A 752 2.04 -18.41 18.18
CA GLN A 752 1.72 -17.34 17.24
C GLN A 752 1.55 -16.02 18.01
N GLN A 753 2.27 -15.00 17.55
CA GLN A 753 2.31 -13.67 18.17
C GLN A 753 1.34 -12.71 17.50
N ARG A 754 1.03 -12.92 16.22
CA ARG A 754 0.08 -12.11 15.45
C ARG A 754 -1.03 -12.95 14.85
N VAL A 755 -2.25 -12.46 15.01
CA VAL A 755 -3.47 -12.96 14.37
C VAL A 755 -3.93 -11.91 13.36
N PRO A 756 -4.35 -12.31 12.16
CA PRO A 756 -4.69 -11.38 11.10
C PRO A 756 -5.98 -10.66 11.41
N LYS A 757 -6.05 -9.39 11.03
CA LYS A 757 -7.19 -8.52 11.39
C LYS A 757 -8.48 -8.86 10.64
N VAL A 758 -8.38 -9.22 9.36
CA VAL A 758 -9.54 -9.40 8.47
C VAL A 758 -9.43 -10.68 7.65
N TRP A 759 -8.36 -10.81 6.87
CA TRP A 759 -8.12 -11.97 6.02
C TRP A 759 -6.80 -12.62 6.43
N GLY A 760 -6.82 -13.93 6.61
CA GLY A 760 -5.68 -14.71 7.06
C GLY A 760 -5.46 -15.95 6.21
N VAL A 761 -4.20 -16.28 5.97
CA VAL A 761 -3.80 -17.55 5.38
C VAL A 761 -4.32 -18.70 6.26
N PRO A 762 -5.03 -19.68 5.69
CA PRO A 762 -5.46 -20.85 6.44
C PRO A 762 -4.27 -21.79 6.73
N LEU A 763 -4.39 -22.62 7.78
CA LEU A 763 -3.42 -23.67 8.10
C LEU A 763 -1.98 -23.17 8.28
N VAL A 764 -1.76 -21.98 8.84
CA VAL A 764 -0.39 -21.53 9.23
C VAL A 764 0.12 -22.43 10.37
N PRO A 765 1.34 -23.01 10.28
CA PRO A 765 2.43 -22.71 9.33
C PRO A 765 2.52 -23.62 8.09
N TRP A 766 1.61 -24.58 7.92
CA TRP A 766 1.63 -25.58 6.85
C TRP A 766 1.52 -24.99 5.44
N LEU A 767 0.56 -24.09 5.20
CA LEU A 767 0.36 -23.53 3.87
C LEU A 767 1.57 -22.68 3.42
N PRO A 768 2.10 -21.73 4.23
CA PRO A 768 3.31 -21.00 3.85
C PRO A 768 4.55 -21.89 3.73
N SER A 769 4.69 -22.90 4.59
CA SER A 769 5.79 -23.86 4.49
C SER A 769 5.74 -24.68 3.20
N LEU A 770 4.54 -25.11 2.79
CA LEU A 770 4.32 -25.80 1.52
C LEU A 770 4.62 -24.88 0.33
N SER A 771 4.22 -23.61 0.40
CA SER A 771 4.57 -22.59 -0.60
C SER A 771 6.09 -22.45 -0.77
N ILE A 772 6.85 -22.43 0.34
CA ILE A 772 8.32 -22.42 0.29
C ILE A 772 8.82 -23.67 -0.44
N ALA A 773 8.34 -24.85 -0.05
CA ALA A 773 8.79 -26.12 -0.63
C ALA A 773 8.49 -26.22 -2.14
N THR A 774 7.28 -25.85 -2.59
CA THR A 774 6.91 -25.92 -4.01
C THR A 774 7.65 -24.90 -4.85
N ASN A 775 7.83 -23.66 -4.36
CA ASN A 775 8.59 -22.64 -5.08
C ASN A 775 10.07 -23.02 -5.22
N VAL A 776 10.69 -23.55 -4.16
CA VAL A 776 12.08 -24.04 -4.21
C VAL A 776 12.22 -25.25 -5.14
N PHE A 777 11.27 -26.18 -5.10
CA PHE A 777 11.27 -27.36 -5.97
C PHE A 777 11.14 -27.01 -7.46
N LEU A 778 10.23 -26.09 -7.81
CA LEU A 778 10.12 -25.60 -9.19
C LEU A 778 11.38 -24.85 -9.61
N MET A 779 11.95 -24.05 -8.71
CA MET A 779 13.18 -23.31 -9.00
C MET A 779 14.33 -24.26 -9.35
N GLY A 780 14.56 -25.34 -8.60
CA GLY A 780 15.59 -26.33 -8.95
C GLY A 780 15.20 -27.32 -10.05
N SER A 781 13.99 -27.20 -10.62
CA SER A 781 13.62 -27.88 -11.87
C SER A 781 14.02 -27.10 -13.12
N LEU A 782 14.50 -25.85 -12.96
CA LEU A 782 15.06 -25.04 -14.04
C LEU A 782 16.47 -25.48 -14.41
N GLU A 783 16.88 -25.13 -15.62
CA GLU A 783 18.23 -25.44 -16.11
C GLU A 783 19.32 -24.67 -15.36
N TYR A 784 20.50 -25.28 -15.24
CA TYR A 784 21.67 -24.66 -14.61
C TYR A 784 22.05 -23.28 -15.20
N GLN A 785 21.78 -23.06 -16.50
CA GLN A 785 22.00 -21.76 -17.15
C GLN A 785 21.16 -20.64 -16.53
N ALA A 786 19.95 -20.94 -16.06
CA ALA A 786 19.10 -19.96 -15.38
C ALA A 786 19.74 -19.48 -14.07
N PHE A 787 20.32 -20.40 -13.30
CA PHE A 787 21.03 -20.09 -12.05
C PHE A 787 22.30 -19.26 -12.26
N ILE A 788 23.10 -19.57 -13.29
CA ILE A 788 24.28 -18.74 -13.61
C ILE A 788 23.84 -17.30 -13.92
N ARG A 789 22.86 -17.14 -14.81
CA ARG A 789 22.39 -15.82 -15.23
C ARG A 789 21.81 -15.05 -14.03
N PHE A 790 20.98 -15.71 -13.22
CA PHE A 790 20.42 -15.12 -12.00
C PHE A 790 21.50 -14.72 -10.98
N GLY A 791 22.52 -15.56 -10.80
CA GLY A 791 23.66 -15.28 -9.93
C GLY A 791 24.48 -14.08 -10.39
N VAL A 792 24.73 -13.96 -11.70
CA VAL A 792 25.41 -12.79 -12.29
C VAL A 792 24.60 -11.52 -12.08
N CYS A 793 23.28 -11.55 -12.34
CA CYS A 793 22.40 -10.42 -12.07
C CYS A 793 22.42 -10.04 -10.59
N THR A 794 22.33 -11.02 -9.69
CA THR A 794 22.37 -10.81 -8.24
C THR A 794 23.69 -10.19 -7.79
N PHE A 795 24.81 -10.65 -8.35
CA PHE A 795 26.12 -10.09 -8.06
C PHE A 795 26.24 -8.61 -8.49
N ILE A 796 25.73 -8.26 -9.68
CA ILE A 796 25.69 -6.86 -10.15
C ILE A 796 24.83 -6.00 -9.22
N MET A 797 23.67 -6.52 -8.78
CA MET A 797 22.80 -5.83 -7.84
C MET A 797 23.47 -5.60 -6.49
N LEU A 798 24.23 -6.58 -5.98
CA LEU A 798 25.00 -6.44 -4.74
C LEU A 798 26.12 -5.41 -4.87
N ILE A 799 26.81 -5.33 -6.01
CA ILE A 799 27.79 -4.26 -6.25
C ILE A 799 27.12 -2.90 -6.14
N TYR A 800 25.96 -2.72 -6.78
CA TYR A 800 25.20 -1.48 -6.67
C TYR A 800 24.77 -1.17 -5.24
N TYR A 801 24.36 -2.19 -4.47
CA TYR A 801 24.02 -2.00 -3.05
C TYR A 801 25.20 -1.43 -2.25
N PHE A 802 26.36 -2.08 -2.31
CA PHE A 802 27.50 -1.70 -1.49
C PHE A 802 28.13 -0.37 -1.93
N LEU A 803 28.01 0.00 -3.21
CA LEU A 803 28.52 1.28 -3.70
C LEU A 803 27.53 2.44 -3.53
N PHE A 804 26.23 2.17 -3.57
CA PHE A 804 25.20 3.20 -3.62
C PHE A 804 24.09 2.98 -2.58
N GLY A 805 23.30 1.91 -2.74
CA GLY A 805 22.04 1.72 -2.01
C GLY A 805 22.21 1.69 -0.49
N LEU A 806 23.31 1.12 0.00
CA LEU A 806 23.63 1.07 1.43
C LEU A 806 23.83 2.46 2.02
N HIS A 807 24.59 3.31 1.34
CA HIS A 807 24.91 4.66 1.82
C HIS A 807 23.70 5.58 1.74
N ALA A 808 22.95 5.51 0.64
CA ALA A 808 21.73 6.30 0.44
C ALA A 808 20.68 5.99 1.52
N THR A 809 20.39 4.70 1.73
CA THR A 809 19.38 4.28 2.71
C THR A 809 19.81 4.50 4.15
N TYR A 810 21.11 4.39 4.46
CA TYR A 810 21.66 4.70 5.78
C TYR A 810 21.48 6.18 6.12
N ASP A 811 21.85 7.08 5.21
CA ASP A 811 21.75 8.52 5.42
C ASP A 811 20.27 8.94 5.57
N MET A 812 19.37 8.36 4.78
CA MET A 812 17.93 8.61 4.89
C MET A 812 17.39 8.23 6.28
N ALA A 813 17.72 7.03 6.78
CA ALA A 813 17.27 6.54 8.07
C ALA A 813 17.80 7.40 9.23
N HIS A 814 19.09 7.72 9.21
CA HIS A 814 19.71 8.52 10.27
C HIS A 814 19.32 10.00 10.22
N HIS A 815 18.95 10.53 9.04
CA HIS A 815 18.36 11.86 8.96
C HIS A 815 16.99 11.92 9.63
N GLN A 816 16.15 10.89 9.44
CA GLN A 816 14.86 10.76 10.12
C GLN A 816 15.00 10.61 11.65
N GLU A 817 15.97 9.82 12.12
CA GLU A 817 16.28 9.68 13.56
C GLU A 817 16.87 10.95 14.16
N LYS A 818 17.73 11.68 13.43
CA LYS A 818 18.21 13.00 13.86
C LYS A 818 17.07 14.00 14.00
N LEU A 819 16.10 14.01 13.08
CA LEU A 819 14.92 14.86 13.23
C LEU A 819 14.09 14.47 14.47
N HIS A 820 13.82 13.18 14.67
CA HIS A 820 13.06 12.72 15.85
C HIS A 820 13.80 13.00 17.16
N SER A 821 15.10 12.70 17.24
CA SER A 821 15.90 12.98 18.44
C SER A 821 16.08 14.47 18.70
N TYR A 822 16.11 15.33 17.68
CA TYR A 822 16.14 16.78 17.88
C TYR A 822 14.81 17.28 18.47
N VAL A 823 13.67 16.73 18.03
CA VAL A 823 12.35 17.01 18.62
C VAL A 823 12.29 16.52 20.07
N ASP A 824 12.70 15.27 20.35
CA ASP A 824 12.73 14.70 21.70
C ASP A 824 13.71 15.44 22.64
N HIS A 825 14.87 15.87 22.14
CA HIS A 825 15.89 16.58 22.92
C HIS A 825 15.46 18.01 23.25
N ILE A 826 14.71 18.68 22.36
CA ILE A 826 14.04 19.95 22.65
C ILE A 826 12.99 19.77 23.75
N ASP A 827 12.22 18.69 23.72
CA ASP A 827 11.23 18.40 24.76
C ASP A 827 11.85 17.97 26.10
N THR A 828 13.01 17.30 26.06
CA THR A 828 13.77 16.93 27.26
C THR A 828 14.41 18.16 27.92
N ILE A 829 14.95 19.11 27.12
CA ILE A 829 15.48 20.39 27.63
C ILE A 829 14.36 21.27 28.22
N LYS A 830 13.13 21.19 27.70
CA LYS A 830 11.97 21.88 28.28
C LYS A 830 11.46 21.25 29.59
N ASN A 831 11.69 19.94 29.78
CA ASN A 831 11.27 19.21 30.97
C ASN A 831 12.35 19.16 32.07
N ALA A 832 13.60 19.44 31.74
CA ALA A 832 14.63 19.80 32.71
C ALA A 832 14.45 21.29 33.06
N GLY A 833 13.69 21.57 34.13
CA GLY A 833 13.55 22.92 34.65
C GLY A 833 14.90 23.56 35.03
N PRO A 834 14.93 24.89 35.29
CA PRO A 834 16.13 25.57 35.75
C PRO A 834 16.70 24.98 37.05
#